data_AF-A0A1Z1MTW5-F1
#
_entry.id   AF-A0A1Z1MTW5-F1
#
_cell.length_a   1.000
_cell.length_b   1.000
_cell.length_c   1.000
_cell.angle_alpha   90.00
_cell.angle_beta   90.00
_cell.angle_gamma   90.00
#
_symmetry.space_group_name_H-M   'P 1'
#
loop_
_entity.id
_entity.type
_entity.pdbx_description
1 polymer ?
#
loop_
_entity_poly.entity_id
_entity_poly.type
_entity_poly.pdbx_seq_one_letter_code
_entity_poly.pdbx_strand_id
1 'polypeptide(L)'
;MTQIDNHFDYVKITLASPEKIRSWGERTLPNGQIVGEITKPETINYRTLKPEMDGLFCERIFGPVKDWECHCGKYKRFRYKGIVCERCGVEITESKVRRHRMAYIELAAPVTHVWYLKGSTSYIALALDLTVKEVEKIVYFHSYIVLKPGSYGKLQYKQLLEGSEWRSLEDKLHNKSNDFWDVEVGTGAEAIYQLLKDIDLKSSIQVLREEALRPPKVQKNLSTKFGKKMKRLRLLENFVSTGASLSWMVFFVIPVIPPDLRPMVQLDGGRFATADLNEFYRRIINRNNRLARLKAILAPEIIIRNEKRMLQEAVDALMDNGRRGRTVVGSNNRPLKSLSDIIEGKQGRFRQNLLGKRVDYSGRSVIVVGPGLKLHQCGLPREMALELFQPFVIHRLIVQGLVNNIKAAKKLIQKNDILVWDVLEEVIHGHPVLLNRAPTLHRLGIQAFEPILVNGRAIKLHPLVCPAFNADFDGDQMAVHVPLSLEAQAEARLLMLAPHNFLSPATGYPIIMPSQDMVLGCYYLTTSNPSTYEGRGHFFTSLQDAIMAYDSNQIALHSSIWVRFDGLLDPSSVEDEIVVSENLDENANKTVYYENRIVKFDYNGNYLVQYVRTTPGRILFNNAIYNSLIKCNK
;
A
#
# COMPACT_ATOMS: atom_id res chain seq x y z
N MET A 1 -24.70 2.37 -20.26
CA MET A 1 -23.42 2.31 -20.97
C MET A 1 -22.44 1.58 -20.07
N THR A 2 -22.24 0.29 -20.34
CA THR A 2 -21.19 -0.52 -19.74
C THR A 2 -19.86 0.18 -19.98
N GLN A 3 -19.23 0.69 -18.92
CA GLN A 3 -17.83 1.11 -19.00
C GLN A 3 -17.06 -0.14 -19.42
N ILE A 4 -16.52 -0.13 -20.63
CA ILE A 4 -15.56 -1.13 -21.07
C ILE A 4 -14.36 -0.90 -20.15
N ASP A 5 -14.17 -1.79 -19.18
CA ASP A 5 -12.97 -1.79 -18.36
C ASP A 5 -11.80 -2.05 -19.31
N ASN A 6 -11.10 -0.98 -19.67
CA ASN A 6 -9.85 -1.07 -20.41
C ASN A 6 -8.80 -1.65 -19.46
N HIS A 7 -8.83 -2.98 -19.32
CA HIS A 7 -7.76 -3.72 -18.68
C HIS A 7 -6.47 -3.49 -19.49
N PHE A 8 -5.43 -3.03 -18.81
CA PHE A 8 -4.10 -2.90 -19.38
C PHE A 8 -3.20 -3.92 -18.70
N ASP A 9 -2.43 -4.67 -19.50
CA ASP A 9 -1.51 -5.70 -18.98
C ASP A 9 -0.15 -5.10 -18.60
N TYR A 10 0.22 -3.96 -19.20
CA TYR A 10 1.54 -3.37 -19.04
C TYR A 10 1.47 -1.88 -18.76
N VAL A 11 2.36 -1.41 -17.88
CA VAL A 11 2.58 0.01 -17.60
C VAL A 11 4.01 0.37 -18.02
N LYS A 12 4.15 1.38 -18.89
CA LYS A 12 5.44 1.89 -19.36
C LYS A 12 5.65 3.32 -18.87
N ILE A 13 6.88 3.61 -18.41
CA ILE A 13 7.31 4.96 -18.02
C ILE A 13 8.33 5.45 -19.06
N THR A 14 8.15 6.68 -19.52
CA THR A 14 9.06 7.34 -20.48
C THR A 14 9.27 8.80 -20.09
N LEU A 15 10.38 9.39 -20.56
CA LEU A 15 10.54 10.85 -20.52
C LEU A 15 9.44 11.53 -21.34
N ALA A 16 8.98 12.69 -20.86
CA ALA A 16 7.99 13.50 -21.55
C ALA A 16 8.69 14.60 -22.37
N SER A 17 8.39 14.67 -23.65
CA SER A 17 8.83 15.80 -24.48
C SER A 17 8.04 17.07 -24.14
N PRO A 18 8.55 18.27 -24.44
CA PRO A 18 7.79 19.51 -24.25
C PRO A 18 6.44 19.51 -24.98
N GLU A 19 6.39 18.96 -26.19
CA GLU A 19 5.16 18.80 -26.98
C GLU A 19 4.15 17.86 -26.31
N LYS A 20 4.65 16.78 -25.69
CA LYS A 20 3.80 15.84 -24.94
C LYS A 20 3.25 16.46 -23.65
N ILE A 21 4.02 17.33 -23.00
CA ILE A 21 3.54 18.09 -21.84
C ILE A 21 2.46 19.08 -22.27
N ARG A 22 2.65 19.77 -23.40
CA ARG A 22 1.64 20.64 -24.00
C ARG A 22 0.37 19.86 -24.32
N SER A 23 0.45 18.70 -24.97
CA SER A 23 -0.74 17.92 -25.32
C SER A 23 -1.55 17.41 -24.12
N TRP A 24 -0.94 17.30 -22.93
CA TRP A 24 -1.67 16.97 -21.70
C TRP A 24 -2.47 18.14 -21.12
N GLY A 25 -2.01 19.37 -21.31
CA GLY A 25 -2.65 20.55 -20.75
C GLY A 25 -3.42 21.40 -21.77
N GLU A 26 -3.03 21.36 -23.04
CA GLU A 26 -3.72 22.00 -24.14
C GLU A 26 -5.03 21.28 -24.44
N ARG A 27 -6.07 22.07 -24.60
CA ARG A 27 -7.37 21.59 -25.02
C ARG A 27 -8.02 22.60 -25.92
N THR A 28 -8.60 22.09 -27.00
CA THR A 28 -9.50 22.85 -27.86
C THR A 28 -10.91 22.80 -27.26
N LEU A 29 -11.43 23.97 -26.91
CA LEU A 29 -12.83 24.11 -26.51
C LEU A 29 -13.75 23.96 -27.74
N PRO A 30 -15.04 23.63 -27.55
CA PRO A 30 -16.02 23.55 -28.63
C PRO A 30 -16.13 24.79 -29.54
N ASN A 31 -15.70 25.95 -29.05
CA ASN A 31 -15.66 27.21 -29.81
C ASN A 31 -14.36 27.39 -30.63
N GLY A 32 -13.47 26.40 -30.66
CA GLY A 32 -12.18 26.44 -31.37
C GLY A 32 -11.04 27.10 -30.59
N GLN A 33 -11.27 27.62 -29.38
CA GLN A 33 -10.21 28.25 -28.58
C GLN A 33 -9.32 27.21 -27.90
N ILE A 34 -8.00 27.39 -28.00
CA ILE A 34 -7.02 26.59 -27.27
C ILE A 34 -6.87 27.18 -25.86
N VAL A 35 -7.03 26.34 -24.85
CA VAL A 35 -6.85 26.68 -23.43
C VAL A 35 -5.91 25.66 -22.79
N GLY A 36 -5.17 26.05 -21.76
CA GLY A 36 -4.23 25.14 -21.08
C GLY A 36 -3.10 25.85 -20.35
N GLU A 37 -2.71 27.03 -20.83
CA GLU A 37 -1.63 27.82 -20.25
C GLU A 37 -2.09 28.63 -19.03
N ILE A 38 -1.29 28.59 -17.96
CA ILE A 38 -1.46 29.43 -16.78
C ILE A 38 -0.47 30.59 -16.85
N THR A 39 -0.99 31.81 -16.94
CA THR A 39 -0.19 33.03 -17.03
C THR A 39 -0.14 33.79 -15.71
N LYS A 40 -1.18 33.66 -14.89
CA LYS A 40 -1.38 34.44 -13.67
C LYS A 40 -1.07 33.65 -12.39
N PRO A 41 -0.37 34.27 -11.41
CA PRO A 41 -0.02 33.62 -10.14
C PRO A 41 -1.21 33.58 -9.16
N GLU A 42 -2.27 34.33 -9.41
CA GLU A 42 -3.41 34.42 -8.50
C GLU A 42 -4.19 33.10 -8.41
N THR A 43 -4.86 32.89 -7.28
CA THR A 43 -5.60 31.66 -6.98
C THR A 43 -7.10 31.93 -6.97
N ILE A 44 -7.58 32.58 -5.92
CA ILE A 44 -8.97 33.00 -5.75
C ILE A 44 -9.03 34.50 -5.45
N ASN A 45 -10.15 35.11 -5.81
CA ASN A 45 -10.44 36.48 -5.43
C ASN A 45 -10.83 36.56 -3.95
N TYR A 46 -10.19 37.42 -3.18
CA TYR A 46 -10.43 37.53 -1.74
C TYR A 46 -11.83 38.06 -1.38
N ARG A 47 -12.51 38.81 -2.27
CA ARG A 47 -13.86 39.36 -2.02
C ARG A 47 -14.95 38.39 -2.42
N THR A 48 -14.85 37.82 -3.61
CA THR A 48 -15.92 36.97 -4.18
C THR A 48 -15.72 35.50 -3.90
N LEU A 49 -14.54 35.09 -3.41
CA LEU A 49 -14.11 33.71 -3.19
C LEU A 49 -14.14 32.85 -4.46
N LYS A 50 -14.32 33.47 -5.64
CA LYS A 50 -14.31 32.78 -6.91
C LYS A 50 -12.88 32.64 -7.44
N PRO A 51 -12.57 31.56 -8.19
CA PRO A 51 -11.29 31.40 -8.85
C PRO A 51 -10.98 32.55 -9.81
N GLU A 52 -9.74 33.01 -9.82
CA GLU A 52 -9.30 34.02 -10.79
C GLU A 52 -9.12 33.41 -12.19
N MET A 53 -9.43 34.21 -13.22
CA MET A 53 -9.25 33.80 -14.61
C MET A 53 -7.77 33.78 -14.97
N ASP A 54 -7.35 32.75 -15.71
CA ASP A 54 -5.95 32.44 -16.09
C ASP A 54 -5.00 32.18 -14.92
N GLY A 55 -5.54 32.12 -13.70
CA GLY A 55 -4.81 31.77 -12.49
C GLY A 55 -4.72 30.27 -12.24
N LEU A 56 -4.15 29.91 -11.10
CA LEU A 56 -3.92 28.53 -10.69
C LEU A 56 -5.20 27.71 -10.47
N PHE A 57 -6.37 28.33 -10.30
CA PHE A 57 -7.64 27.63 -10.11
C PHE A 57 -8.65 27.91 -11.23
N CYS A 58 -8.19 28.48 -12.35
CA CYS A 58 -9.03 28.97 -13.44
C CYS A 58 -10.06 27.95 -13.92
N GLU A 59 -11.33 28.35 -13.91
CA GLU A 59 -12.44 27.50 -14.36
C GLU A 59 -12.44 27.26 -15.87
N ARG A 60 -11.89 28.18 -16.66
CA ARG A 60 -11.78 28.01 -18.11
C ARG A 60 -10.84 26.87 -18.50
N ILE A 61 -9.74 26.73 -17.77
CA ILE A 61 -8.71 25.70 -18.01
C ILE A 61 -9.16 24.37 -17.41
N PHE A 62 -9.45 24.35 -16.10
CA PHE A 62 -9.69 23.12 -15.36
C PHE A 62 -11.14 22.64 -15.40
N GLY A 63 -12.10 23.48 -15.80
CA GLY A 63 -13.54 23.20 -15.73
C GLY A 63 -14.23 23.86 -14.54
N PRO A 64 -15.57 23.73 -14.44
CA PRO A 64 -16.39 24.49 -13.50
C PRO A 64 -16.25 23.99 -12.05
N VAL A 65 -16.34 24.90 -11.07
CA VAL A 65 -16.29 24.54 -9.64
C VAL A 65 -17.54 23.78 -9.19
N LYS A 66 -18.70 24.13 -9.76
CA LYS A 66 -19.99 23.51 -9.46
C LYS A 66 -20.50 22.76 -10.69
N ASP A 67 -21.22 21.67 -10.47
CA ASP A 67 -21.76 20.87 -11.54
C ASP A 67 -22.74 21.67 -12.40
N TRP A 68 -22.52 21.67 -13.71
CA TRP A 68 -23.40 22.30 -14.70
C TRP A 68 -23.62 23.82 -14.50
N GLU A 69 -22.67 24.51 -13.86
CA GLU A 69 -22.70 25.96 -13.64
C GLU A 69 -21.41 26.61 -14.13
N CYS A 70 -21.54 27.68 -14.93
CA CYS A 70 -20.39 28.47 -15.36
C CYS A 70 -19.98 29.53 -14.32
N HIS A 71 -18.74 30.01 -14.38
CA HIS A 71 -18.17 31.01 -13.45
C HIS A 71 -19.05 32.26 -13.23
N CYS A 72 -19.64 32.80 -14.31
CA CYS A 72 -20.48 34.00 -14.25
C CYS A 72 -21.92 33.72 -13.81
N GLY A 73 -22.35 32.45 -13.80
CA GLY A 73 -23.71 32.04 -13.48
C GLY A 73 -24.77 32.31 -14.56
N LYS A 74 -24.38 32.76 -15.77
CA LYS A 74 -25.31 32.96 -16.92
C LYS A 74 -26.01 31.64 -17.29
N TYR A 75 -25.22 30.58 -17.42
CA TYR A 75 -25.72 29.24 -17.69
C TYR A 75 -25.65 28.39 -16.43
N LYS A 76 -26.79 27.81 -16.09
CA LYS A 76 -27.00 26.89 -14.96
C LYS A 76 -27.89 25.75 -15.40
N ARG A 77 -27.71 24.58 -14.78
CA ARG A 77 -28.47 23.32 -14.99
C ARG A 77 -27.97 22.51 -16.19
N PHE A 78 -28.34 21.24 -16.19
CA PHE A 78 -27.93 20.21 -17.15
C PHE A 78 -28.25 20.51 -18.62
N ARG A 79 -29.29 21.34 -18.91
CA ARG A 79 -29.76 21.63 -20.27
C ARG A 79 -28.68 22.22 -21.18
N TYR A 80 -27.72 22.95 -20.61
CA TYR A 80 -26.66 23.62 -21.36
C TYR A 80 -25.35 22.81 -21.43
N LYS A 81 -25.43 21.49 -21.24
CA LYS A 81 -24.29 20.57 -21.30
C LYS A 81 -23.49 20.76 -22.59
N GLY A 82 -22.17 20.92 -22.45
CA GLY A 82 -21.24 21.04 -23.59
C GLY A 82 -21.19 22.42 -24.25
N ILE A 83 -22.03 23.37 -23.83
CA ILE A 83 -21.96 24.75 -24.31
C ILE A 83 -20.84 25.49 -23.55
N VAL A 84 -20.06 26.30 -24.28
CA VAL A 84 -19.06 27.21 -23.70
C VAL A 84 -19.72 28.57 -23.48
N CYS A 85 -19.56 29.13 -22.28
CA CYS A 85 -20.15 30.42 -21.97
C CYS A 85 -19.45 31.56 -22.72
N GLU A 86 -20.19 32.37 -23.48
CA GLU A 86 -19.67 33.54 -24.20
C GLU A 86 -19.03 34.61 -23.29
N ARG A 87 -19.51 34.74 -22.04
CA ARG A 87 -19.02 35.77 -21.11
C ARG A 87 -17.74 35.37 -20.38
N CYS A 88 -17.65 34.11 -19.96
CA CYS A 88 -16.54 33.66 -19.10
C CYS A 88 -15.67 32.57 -19.73
N GLY A 89 -16.02 32.06 -20.91
CA GLY A 89 -15.27 31.01 -21.62
C GLY A 89 -15.26 29.65 -20.91
N VAL A 90 -16.10 29.45 -19.89
CA VAL A 90 -16.15 28.19 -19.14
C VAL A 90 -17.10 27.22 -19.83
N GLU A 91 -16.61 26.02 -20.06
CA GLU A 91 -17.38 24.88 -20.56
C GLU A 91 -18.27 24.32 -19.46
N ILE A 92 -19.55 24.07 -19.78
CA ILE A 92 -20.53 23.56 -18.82
C ILE A 92 -20.47 22.03 -18.79
N THR A 93 -19.80 21.51 -17.77
CA THR A 93 -19.64 20.07 -17.49
C THR A 93 -19.80 19.79 -15.99
N GLU A 94 -19.60 18.54 -15.60
CA GLU A 94 -19.43 18.16 -14.19
C GLU A 94 -18.13 18.74 -13.62
N SER A 95 -18.13 19.04 -12.32
CA SER A 95 -16.96 19.54 -11.59
C SER A 95 -15.84 18.50 -11.48
N LYS A 96 -16.18 17.20 -11.52
CA LYS A 96 -15.23 16.07 -11.44
C LYS A 96 -14.09 16.15 -12.46
N VAL A 97 -14.31 16.80 -13.61
CA VAL A 97 -13.28 17.00 -14.63
C VAL A 97 -12.07 17.78 -14.10
N ARG A 98 -12.26 18.65 -13.08
CA ARG A 98 -11.20 19.43 -12.44
C ARG A 98 -10.14 18.59 -11.73
N ARG A 99 -10.44 17.33 -11.42
CA ARG A 99 -9.47 16.38 -10.86
C ARG A 99 -8.56 15.75 -11.91
N HIS A 100 -8.98 15.73 -13.17
CA HIS A 100 -8.30 15.02 -14.24
C HIS A 100 -7.60 15.93 -15.24
N ARG A 101 -8.09 17.17 -15.43
CA ARG A 101 -7.51 18.13 -16.38
C ARG A 101 -6.21 18.72 -15.84
N MET A 102 -5.12 18.56 -16.59
CA MET A 102 -3.84 19.20 -16.31
C MET A 102 -3.78 20.56 -17.01
N ALA A 103 -2.80 21.36 -16.63
CA ALA A 103 -2.45 22.61 -17.30
C ALA A 103 -0.93 22.68 -17.46
N TYR A 104 -0.41 23.74 -18.06
CA TYR A 104 1.03 23.94 -18.17
C TYR A 104 1.42 25.40 -18.01
N ILE A 105 2.72 25.63 -17.75
CA ILE A 105 3.37 26.94 -17.72
C ILE A 105 4.48 26.91 -18.75
N GLU A 106 4.47 27.86 -19.68
CA GLU A 106 5.55 28.05 -20.64
C GLU A 106 6.67 28.90 -20.01
N LEU A 107 7.89 28.35 -19.98
CA LEU A 107 9.01 29.03 -19.34
C LEU A 107 9.68 30.00 -20.32
N ALA A 108 9.94 31.22 -19.84
CA ALA A 108 10.67 32.23 -20.60
C ALA A 108 12.15 31.87 -20.82
N ALA A 109 12.71 30.95 -20.04
CA ALA A 109 14.03 30.36 -20.25
C ALA A 109 14.00 28.88 -19.85
N PRO A 110 14.77 28.02 -20.53
CA PRO A 110 14.81 26.61 -20.19
C PRO A 110 15.44 26.38 -18.81
N VAL A 111 15.04 25.30 -18.16
CA VAL A 111 15.41 24.95 -16.79
C VAL A 111 15.77 23.48 -16.73
N THR A 112 16.91 23.13 -16.13
CA THR A 112 17.30 21.72 -15.98
C THR A 112 16.44 21.03 -14.92
N HIS A 113 16.12 19.76 -15.11
CA HIS A 113 15.40 19.01 -14.09
C HIS A 113 16.36 18.50 -12.99
N VAL A 114 16.06 18.84 -11.73
CA VAL A 114 16.88 18.52 -10.55
C VAL A 114 17.22 17.03 -10.39
N TRP A 115 16.34 16.10 -10.74
CA TRP A 115 16.60 14.66 -10.63
C TRP A 115 17.73 14.18 -11.54
N TYR A 116 17.80 14.69 -12.78
CA TYR A 116 18.87 14.33 -13.72
C TYR A 116 20.17 15.09 -13.46
N LEU A 117 20.10 16.23 -12.76
CA LEU A 117 21.25 17.04 -12.37
C LEU A 117 21.90 16.54 -11.06
N LYS A 118 21.12 16.42 -9.98
CA LYS A 118 21.57 16.09 -8.61
C LYS A 118 21.13 14.69 -8.15
N GLY A 119 20.84 13.80 -9.10
CA GLY A 119 20.60 12.37 -8.89
C GLY A 119 21.69 11.69 -8.05
N SER A 120 21.41 10.49 -7.51
CA SER A 120 22.47 9.61 -6.99
C SER A 120 23.53 9.34 -8.07
N THR A 121 23.08 9.26 -9.31
CA THR A 121 23.89 9.45 -10.51
C THR A 121 23.34 10.64 -11.29
N SER A 122 24.21 11.56 -11.69
CA SER A 122 23.82 12.71 -12.50
C SER A 122 23.88 12.33 -13.98
N TYR A 123 22.71 12.04 -14.55
CA TYR A 123 22.60 11.61 -15.94
C TYR A 123 23.06 12.68 -16.93
N ILE A 124 22.85 13.97 -16.63
CA ILE A 124 23.32 15.08 -17.47
C ILE A 124 24.85 15.11 -17.51
N ALA A 125 25.51 15.04 -16.35
CA ALA A 125 26.97 15.06 -16.27
C ALA A 125 27.58 13.81 -16.91
N LEU A 126 26.94 12.66 -16.73
CA LEU A 126 27.37 11.41 -17.35
C LEU A 126 27.25 11.46 -18.88
N ALA A 127 26.15 12.01 -19.43
CA ALA A 127 25.96 12.16 -20.87
C ALA A 127 27.01 13.09 -21.49
N LEU A 128 27.26 14.24 -20.85
CA LEU A 128 28.22 15.25 -21.32
C LEU A 128 29.69 14.89 -21.08
N ASP A 129 29.95 13.87 -20.25
CA ASP A 129 31.26 13.46 -19.70
C ASP A 129 31.95 14.53 -18.84
N LEU A 130 31.16 15.38 -18.18
CA LEU A 130 31.64 16.39 -17.24
C LEU A 130 31.59 15.87 -15.79
N THR A 131 32.16 16.62 -14.85
CA THR A 131 31.94 16.36 -13.42
C THR A 131 30.64 17.01 -12.94
N VAL A 132 30.04 16.48 -11.87
CA VAL A 132 28.78 17.02 -11.33
C VAL A 132 28.94 18.49 -10.91
N LYS A 133 30.08 18.82 -10.31
CA LYS A 133 30.39 20.19 -9.86
C LYS A 133 30.52 21.16 -11.03
N GLU A 134 31.13 20.75 -12.14
CA GLU A 134 31.22 21.57 -13.36
C GLU A 134 29.82 21.86 -13.92
N VAL A 135 28.97 20.85 -14.06
CA VAL A 135 27.60 21.04 -14.58
C VAL A 135 26.80 21.96 -13.65
N GLU A 136 26.91 21.80 -12.33
CA GLU A 136 26.26 22.72 -11.38
C GLU A 136 26.75 24.16 -11.51
N LYS A 137 28.06 24.39 -11.69
CA LYS A 137 28.60 25.74 -11.93
C LYS A 137 27.99 26.37 -13.18
N ILE A 138 27.78 25.59 -14.24
CA ILE A 138 27.16 26.07 -15.49
C ILE A 138 25.67 26.37 -15.29
N VAL A 139 24.88 25.44 -14.73
CA VAL A 139 23.43 25.60 -14.52
C VAL A 139 23.11 26.85 -13.70
N TYR A 140 23.90 27.11 -12.65
CA TYR A 140 23.66 28.22 -11.73
C TYR A 140 24.43 29.50 -12.07
N PHE A 141 24.89 29.64 -13.32
CA PHE A 141 25.50 30.86 -13.86
C PHE A 141 26.79 31.31 -13.15
N HIS A 142 27.59 30.39 -12.60
CA HIS A 142 28.91 30.70 -12.03
C HIS A 142 30.03 30.64 -13.07
N SER A 143 29.91 29.76 -14.05
CA SER A 143 30.91 29.53 -15.09
C SER A 143 30.26 29.46 -16.47
N TYR A 144 31.10 29.61 -17.50
CA TYR A 144 30.70 29.48 -18.89
C TYR A 144 31.28 28.20 -19.47
N ILE A 145 30.67 27.73 -20.56
CA ILE A 145 31.13 26.57 -21.30
C ILE A 145 31.25 26.91 -22.79
N VAL A 146 32.34 26.47 -23.41
CA VAL A 146 32.55 26.63 -24.84
C VAL A 146 31.64 25.67 -25.60
N LEU A 147 30.73 26.22 -26.39
CA LEU A 147 29.82 25.48 -27.27
C LEU A 147 30.47 25.23 -28.62
N LYS A 148 31.08 26.26 -29.21
CA LYS A 148 31.87 26.15 -30.44
C LYS A 148 33.20 26.88 -30.25
N PRO A 149 34.34 26.17 -30.38
CA PRO A 149 35.66 26.79 -30.21
C PRO A 149 36.10 27.67 -31.40
N GLY A 150 35.36 27.66 -32.52
CA GLY A 150 35.70 28.41 -33.73
C GLY A 150 37.09 28.06 -34.28
N SER A 151 37.70 28.99 -35.01
CA SER A 151 39.07 28.86 -35.53
C SER A 151 40.17 29.12 -34.49
N TYR A 152 39.80 29.35 -33.23
CA TYR A 152 40.74 29.71 -32.17
C TYR A 152 41.32 28.48 -31.48
N GLY A 153 42.53 28.08 -31.90
CA GLY A 153 43.20 26.85 -31.43
C GLY A 153 43.52 26.77 -29.93
N LYS A 154 43.27 27.82 -29.12
CA LYS A 154 43.45 27.78 -27.66
C LYS A 154 42.20 27.34 -26.88
N LEU A 155 41.02 27.30 -27.52
CA LEU A 155 39.78 26.86 -26.87
C LEU A 155 39.43 25.44 -27.29
N GLN A 156 39.01 24.63 -26.32
CA GLN A 156 38.51 23.29 -26.56
C GLN A 156 36.99 23.22 -26.39
N TYR A 157 36.34 22.35 -27.15
CA TYR A 157 34.93 22.04 -26.97
C TYR A 157 34.68 21.52 -25.55
N LYS A 158 33.61 22.01 -24.89
CA LYS A 158 33.27 21.74 -23.48
C LYS A 158 34.27 22.22 -22.44
N GLN A 159 35.22 23.07 -22.81
CA GLN A 159 36.09 23.73 -21.85
C GLN A 159 35.27 24.67 -20.95
N LEU A 160 35.47 24.58 -19.64
CA LEU A 160 34.88 25.49 -18.67
C LEU A 160 35.74 26.76 -18.62
N LEU A 161 35.10 27.93 -18.64
CA LEU A 161 35.75 29.23 -18.47
C LEU A 161 35.20 29.91 -17.22
N GLU A 162 36.10 30.37 -16.37
CA GLU A 162 35.72 31.22 -15.23
C GLU A 162 35.42 32.66 -15.68
N GLY A 163 34.72 33.43 -14.84
CA GLY A 163 34.26 34.78 -15.22
C GLY A 163 35.39 35.76 -15.56
N SER A 164 36.56 35.63 -14.93
CA SER A 164 37.76 36.43 -15.24
C SER A 164 38.38 36.04 -16.58
N GLU A 165 38.51 34.73 -16.81
CA GLU A 165 39.04 34.17 -18.06
C GLU A 165 38.16 34.55 -19.24
N TRP A 166 36.83 34.41 -19.08
CA TRP A 166 35.85 34.84 -20.07
C TRP A 166 35.99 36.32 -20.40
N ARG A 167 36.02 37.22 -19.40
CA ARG A 167 36.22 38.66 -19.65
C ARG A 167 37.51 38.94 -20.42
N SER A 168 38.60 38.29 -20.04
CA SER A 168 39.89 38.45 -20.74
C SER A 168 39.86 37.94 -22.18
N LEU A 169 39.03 36.94 -22.47
CA LEU A 169 38.80 36.41 -23.81
C LEU A 169 37.88 37.34 -24.61
N GLU A 170 36.81 37.83 -23.99
CA GLU A 170 35.86 38.79 -24.55
C GLU A 170 36.55 40.10 -24.96
N ASP A 171 37.41 40.65 -24.11
CA ASP A 171 38.23 41.83 -24.44
C ASP A 171 39.18 41.56 -25.62
N LYS A 172 39.76 40.36 -25.70
CA LYS A 172 40.63 39.96 -26.82
C LYS A 172 39.84 39.75 -28.12
N LEU A 173 38.62 39.24 -28.03
CA LEU A 173 37.72 39.03 -29.16
C LEU A 173 37.22 40.38 -29.71
N HIS A 174 36.84 41.32 -28.84
CA HIS A 174 36.40 42.65 -29.27
C HIS A 174 37.52 43.48 -29.93
N ASN A 175 38.77 43.31 -29.52
CA ASN A 175 39.91 44.08 -30.03
C ASN A 175 40.47 43.58 -31.38
N LYS A 176 40.14 42.37 -31.84
CA LYS A 176 40.65 41.79 -33.10
C LYS A 176 39.49 41.43 -34.03
N SER A 177 39.17 42.33 -34.97
CA SER A 177 37.91 42.33 -35.71
C SER A 177 37.80 41.36 -36.89
N ASN A 178 38.86 40.72 -37.41
CA ASN A 178 38.76 40.06 -38.73
C ASN A 178 38.93 38.52 -38.80
N ASP A 179 39.57 37.85 -37.83
CA ASP A 179 39.89 36.40 -37.93
C ASP A 179 39.18 35.47 -36.91
N PHE A 180 38.31 36.00 -36.04
CA PHE A 180 37.68 35.25 -34.93
C PHE A 180 36.24 34.83 -35.21
N TRP A 181 35.97 34.33 -36.41
CA TRP A 181 34.65 33.81 -36.77
C TRP A 181 34.32 32.58 -35.90
N ASP A 182 33.11 32.59 -35.30
CA ASP A 182 32.39 31.44 -34.72
C ASP A 182 32.80 30.89 -33.33
N VAL A 183 33.38 31.69 -32.43
CA VAL A 183 33.50 31.28 -31.00
C VAL A 183 32.17 31.52 -30.28
N GLU A 184 31.45 30.44 -29.95
CA GLU A 184 30.21 30.50 -29.16
C GLU A 184 30.45 29.98 -27.74
N VAL A 185 30.16 30.83 -26.75
CA VAL A 185 30.25 30.49 -25.33
C VAL A 185 28.88 30.68 -24.68
N GLY A 186 28.43 29.66 -23.95
CA GLY A 186 27.13 29.64 -23.31
C GLY A 186 27.22 29.49 -21.79
N THR A 187 26.13 29.83 -21.11
CA THR A 187 25.97 29.56 -19.67
C THR A 187 24.51 29.17 -19.35
N GLY A 188 24.29 28.56 -18.19
CA GLY A 188 22.97 28.12 -17.74
C GLY A 188 22.44 26.87 -18.45
N ALA A 189 21.14 26.64 -18.27
CA ALA A 189 20.43 25.51 -18.84
C ALA A 189 20.34 25.56 -20.39
N GLU A 190 20.40 26.75 -20.99
CA GLU A 190 20.41 26.94 -22.46
C GLU A 190 21.65 26.28 -23.08
N ALA A 191 22.82 26.52 -22.49
CA ALA A 191 24.07 25.91 -22.94
C ALA A 191 24.05 24.38 -22.80
N ILE A 192 23.52 23.87 -21.68
CA ILE A 192 23.38 22.42 -21.46
C ILE A 192 22.42 21.81 -22.48
N TYR A 193 21.32 22.48 -22.79
CA TYR A 193 20.37 22.02 -23.80
C TYR A 193 21.03 21.90 -25.18
N GLN A 194 21.78 22.91 -25.62
CA GLN A 194 22.54 22.85 -26.88
C GLN A 194 23.54 21.69 -26.86
N LEU A 195 24.37 21.58 -25.82
CA LEU A 195 25.35 20.49 -25.71
C LEU A 195 24.70 19.10 -25.73
N LEU A 196 23.53 18.93 -25.12
CA LEU A 196 22.81 17.65 -25.14
C LEU A 196 22.18 17.36 -26.51
N LYS A 197 21.77 18.40 -27.25
CA LYS A 197 21.21 18.28 -28.60
C LYS A 197 22.29 17.97 -29.64
N ASP A 198 23.49 18.51 -29.46
CA ASP A 198 24.61 18.36 -30.40
C ASP A 198 25.34 17.02 -30.27
N ILE A 199 25.04 16.20 -29.23
CA ILE A 199 25.60 14.86 -29.09
C ILE A 199 25.00 13.93 -30.14
N ASP A 200 25.83 13.46 -31.07
CA ASP A 200 25.48 12.31 -31.90
C ASP A 200 25.60 11.01 -31.09
N LEU A 201 24.44 10.43 -30.79
CA LEU A 201 24.31 9.21 -30.00
C LEU A 201 25.00 8.01 -30.68
N LYS A 202 24.88 7.87 -32.00
CA LYS A 202 25.33 6.66 -32.71
C LYS A 202 26.86 6.58 -32.74
N SER A 203 27.51 7.66 -33.16
CA SER A 203 28.99 7.74 -33.17
C SER A 203 29.57 7.62 -31.76
N SER A 204 28.98 8.32 -30.78
CA SER A 204 29.43 8.26 -29.38
C SER A 204 29.35 6.84 -28.81
N ILE A 205 28.29 6.09 -29.11
CA ILE A 205 28.14 4.69 -28.69
C ILE A 205 29.20 3.80 -29.34
N GLN A 206 29.45 3.96 -30.65
CA GLN A 206 30.46 3.17 -31.35
C GLN A 206 31.86 3.38 -30.77
N VAL A 207 32.27 4.63 -30.55
CA VAL A 207 33.55 4.97 -29.93
C VAL A 207 33.66 4.36 -28.52
N LEU A 208 32.62 4.50 -27.69
CA LEU A 208 32.61 3.94 -26.34
C LEU A 208 32.60 2.41 -26.33
N ARG A 209 32.00 1.75 -27.32
CA ARG A 209 32.05 0.28 -27.49
C ARG A 209 33.45 -0.19 -27.85
N GLU A 210 34.11 0.49 -28.78
CA GLU A 210 35.49 0.17 -29.18
C GLU A 210 36.47 0.35 -28.00
N GLU A 211 36.31 1.42 -27.22
CA GLU A 211 37.06 1.63 -25.98
C GLU A 211 36.75 0.56 -24.92
N ALA A 212 35.50 0.10 -24.82
CA ALA A 212 35.11 -0.95 -23.88
C ALA A 212 35.75 -2.31 -24.22
N LEU A 213 35.97 -2.60 -25.52
CA LEU A 213 36.65 -3.81 -25.99
C LEU A 213 38.17 -3.80 -25.70
N ARG A 214 38.75 -2.63 -25.41
CA ARG A 214 40.17 -2.47 -25.05
C ARG A 214 40.33 -2.09 -23.57
N PRO A 215 40.03 -2.99 -22.61
CA PRO A 215 40.20 -2.69 -21.20
C PRO A 215 41.68 -2.40 -20.88
N PRO A 216 41.99 -1.39 -20.03
CA PRO A 216 43.35 -1.12 -19.61
C PRO A 216 43.92 -2.34 -18.87
N LYS A 217 45.08 -2.84 -19.32
CA LYS A 217 45.71 -4.09 -18.83
C LYS A 217 46.34 -4.00 -17.42
N VAL A 218 46.04 -3.01 -16.59
CA VAL A 218 46.81 -2.76 -15.36
C VAL A 218 45.95 -2.44 -14.13
N GLN A 219 46.20 -3.23 -13.08
CA GLN A 219 45.90 -3.14 -11.65
C GLN A 219 44.53 -3.60 -11.12
N LYS A 220 44.60 -4.33 -10.00
CA LYS A 220 43.54 -5.03 -9.23
C LYS A 220 42.32 -4.18 -8.83
N ASN A 221 42.31 -2.88 -9.10
CA ASN A 221 41.20 -1.97 -8.85
C ASN A 221 40.61 -1.54 -10.20
N LEU A 222 39.34 -1.88 -10.48
CA LEU A 222 38.64 -1.36 -11.66
C LEU A 222 38.81 0.16 -11.73
N SER A 223 39.50 0.66 -12.75
CA SER A 223 39.73 2.11 -12.84
C SER A 223 38.39 2.84 -12.85
N THR A 224 38.24 3.81 -11.95
CA THR A 224 37.00 4.61 -11.80
C THR A 224 36.61 5.29 -13.11
N LYS A 225 37.61 5.63 -13.95
CA LYS A 225 37.44 6.17 -15.30
C LYS A 225 36.78 5.17 -16.26
N PHE A 226 37.24 3.91 -16.30
CA PHE A 226 36.63 2.88 -17.13
C PHE A 226 35.19 2.57 -16.68
N GLY A 227 34.96 2.51 -15.36
CA GLY A 227 33.61 2.34 -14.80
C GLY A 227 32.66 3.48 -15.20
N LYS A 228 33.13 4.75 -15.20
CA LYS A 228 32.35 5.91 -15.66
C LYS A 228 32.00 5.78 -17.15
N LYS A 229 32.96 5.42 -18.00
CA LYS A 229 32.74 5.20 -19.45
C LYS A 229 31.71 4.11 -19.72
N MET A 230 31.80 2.98 -19.02
CA MET A 230 30.82 1.89 -19.14
C MET A 230 29.41 2.32 -18.72
N LYS A 231 29.29 3.09 -17.62
CA LYS A 231 28.00 3.67 -17.21
C LYS A 231 27.44 4.64 -18.27
N ARG A 232 28.30 5.44 -18.90
CA ARG A 232 27.93 6.36 -19.98
C ARG A 232 27.46 5.59 -21.23
N LEU A 233 28.17 4.53 -21.62
CA LEU A 233 27.76 3.67 -22.74
C LEU A 233 26.36 3.10 -22.52
N ARG A 234 26.11 2.49 -21.35
CA ARG A 234 24.79 1.95 -20.97
C ARG A 234 23.70 3.02 -21.00
N LEU A 235 24.00 4.23 -20.54
CA LEU A 235 23.06 5.35 -20.59
C LEU A 235 22.66 5.64 -22.04
N LEU A 236 23.63 5.86 -22.94
CA LEU A 236 23.36 6.23 -24.33
C LEU A 236 22.63 5.11 -25.09
N GLU A 237 22.97 3.85 -24.86
CA GLU A 237 22.25 2.70 -25.43
C GLU A 237 20.78 2.66 -24.98
N ASN A 238 20.50 2.98 -23.71
CA ASN A 238 19.13 3.07 -23.21
C ASN A 238 18.34 4.22 -23.85
N PHE A 239 18.98 5.35 -24.17
CA PHE A 239 18.32 6.45 -24.89
C PHE A 239 17.99 6.06 -26.34
N VAL A 240 18.88 5.33 -27.00
CA VAL A 240 18.63 4.82 -28.36
C VAL A 240 17.51 3.78 -28.36
N SER A 241 17.48 2.86 -27.39
CA SER A 241 16.44 1.82 -27.32
C SER A 241 15.05 2.37 -26.97
N THR A 242 15.00 3.44 -26.15
CA THR A 242 13.73 4.08 -25.78
C THR A 242 13.23 5.08 -26.82
N GLY A 243 14.08 5.53 -27.75
CA GLY A 243 13.78 6.58 -28.72
C GLY A 243 13.62 7.97 -28.09
N ALA A 244 14.05 8.15 -26.83
CA ALA A 244 13.99 9.43 -26.15
C ALA A 244 15.18 10.32 -26.52
N SER A 245 14.98 11.64 -26.51
CA SER A 245 16.08 12.59 -26.65
C SER A 245 16.71 12.92 -25.30
N LEU A 246 18.03 13.06 -25.25
CA LEU A 246 18.76 13.57 -24.08
C LEU A 246 18.31 14.99 -23.69
N SER A 247 17.92 15.80 -24.68
CA SER A 247 17.52 17.19 -24.48
C SER A 247 16.23 17.35 -23.67
N TRP A 248 15.41 16.29 -23.55
CA TRP A 248 14.19 16.29 -22.74
C TRP A 248 14.44 16.30 -21.23
N MET A 249 15.69 16.18 -20.77
CA MET A 249 16.07 16.42 -19.37
C MET A 249 15.98 17.92 -18.98
N VAL A 250 15.85 18.80 -19.96
CA VAL A 250 15.70 20.25 -19.78
C VAL A 250 14.25 20.65 -20.07
N PHE A 251 13.61 21.29 -19.11
CA PHE A 251 12.24 21.78 -19.21
C PHE A 251 12.18 23.10 -19.99
N PHE A 252 11.30 23.12 -20.99
CA PHE A 252 10.77 24.36 -21.59
C PHE A 252 9.36 24.65 -21.09
N VAL A 253 8.63 23.60 -20.72
CA VAL A 253 7.24 23.66 -20.28
C VAL A 253 7.12 22.83 -19.01
N ILE A 254 6.46 23.39 -17.99
CA ILE A 254 6.20 22.69 -16.72
C ILE A 254 4.73 22.32 -16.63
N PRO A 255 4.38 21.04 -16.39
CA PRO A 255 3.01 20.66 -16.13
C PRO A 255 2.54 21.16 -14.76
N VAL A 256 1.30 21.63 -14.71
CA VAL A 256 0.61 22.02 -13.48
C VAL A 256 -0.43 20.96 -13.15
N ILE A 257 -0.33 20.45 -11.93
CA ILE A 257 -1.25 19.43 -11.40
C ILE A 257 -2.67 20.02 -11.26
N PRO A 258 -3.72 19.21 -11.51
CA PRO A 258 -5.11 19.62 -11.34
C PRO A 258 -5.41 20.22 -9.96
N PRO A 259 -6.30 21.23 -9.87
CA PRO A 259 -6.57 21.97 -8.62
C PRO A 259 -7.11 21.10 -7.49
N ASP A 260 -7.90 20.06 -7.79
CA ASP A 260 -8.49 19.19 -6.76
C ASP A 260 -7.45 18.30 -6.07
N LEU A 261 -6.27 18.13 -6.68
CA LEU A 261 -5.13 17.45 -6.05
C LEU A 261 -4.27 18.40 -5.20
N ARG A 262 -4.52 19.72 -5.29
CA ARG A 262 -3.87 20.79 -4.52
C ARG A 262 -4.92 21.79 -3.97
N PRO A 263 -5.90 21.31 -3.20
CA PRO A 263 -7.07 22.11 -2.86
C PRO A 263 -6.72 23.31 -1.98
N MET A 264 -7.58 24.33 -2.08
CA MET A 264 -7.67 25.43 -1.14
C MET A 264 -9.06 25.36 -0.52
N VAL A 265 -9.13 24.99 0.75
CA VAL A 265 -10.41 24.78 1.45
C VAL A 265 -10.58 25.87 2.48
N GLN A 266 -11.75 26.49 2.49
CA GLN A 266 -12.13 27.42 3.54
C GLN A 266 -12.51 26.62 4.80
N LEU A 267 -11.85 26.95 5.91
CA LEU A 267 -12.19 26.44 7.23
C LEU A 267 -13.19 27.39 7.90
N ASP A 268 -13.86 26.88 8.94
CA ASP A 268 -14.72 27.69 9.79
C ASP A 268 -13.92 28.86 10.38
N GLY A 269 -14.49 30.07 10.31
CA GLY A 269 -13.80 31.32 10.71
C GLY A 269 -13.07 32.04 9.58
N GLY A 270 -13.34 31.72 8.31
CA GLY A 270 -12.85 32.49 7.15
C GLY A 270 -11.36 32.30 6.82
N ARG A 271 -10.69 31.35 7.48
CA ARG A 271 -9.31 30.97 7.18
C ARG A 271 -9.28 30.00 6.00
N PHE A 272 -8.18 30.03 5.24
CA PHE A 272 -7.95 29.11 4.12
C PHE A 272 -6.84 28.12 4.46
N ALA A 273 -7.12 26.83 4.31
CA ALA A 273 -6.11 25.79 4.27
C ALA A 273 -5.66 25.59 2.82
N THR A 274 -4.40 25.86 2.53
CA THR A 274 -3.82 25.78 1.19
C THR A 274 -2.83 24.64 1.09
N ALA A 275 -2.86 23.87 0.00
CA ALA A 275 -1.79 22.92 -0.29
C ALA A 275 -0.46 23.63 -0.57
N ASP A 276 0.65 23.11 -0.01
CA ASP A 276 2.01 23.65 -0.15
C ASP A 276 2.45 23.84 -1.62
N LEU A 277 2.02 22.96 -2.52
CA LEU A 277 2.33 23.01 -3.96
C LEU A 277 1.92 24.33 -4.62
N ASN A 278 0.82 24.94 -4.16
CA ASN A 278 0.34 26.21 -4.73
C ASN A 278 1.36 27.34 -4.53
N GLU A 279 2.12 27.31 -3.43
CA GLU A 279 3.16 28.31 -3.15
C GLU A 279 4.34 28.20 -4.10
N PHE A 280 4.74 26.97 -4.44
CA PHE A 280 5.79 26.72 -5.42
C PHE A 280 5.38 27.18 -6.82
N TYR A 281 4.16 26.82 -7.27
CA TYR A 281 3.66 27.26 -8.57
C TYR A 281 3.56 28.79 -8.65
N ARG A 282 3.03 29.44 -7.59
CA ARG A 282 2.96 30.90 -7.50
C ARG A 282 4.32 31.54 -7.64
N ARG A 283 5.35 31.00 -6.98
CA ARG A 283 6.73 31.48 -7.07
C ARG A 283 7.29 31.33 -8.49
N ILE A 284 7.08 30.19 -9.14
CA ILE A 284 7.55 29.95 -10.52
C ILE A 284 6.90 30.94 -11.48
N ILE A 285 5.57 31.11 -11.44
CA ILE A 285 4.86 32.03 -12.33
C ILE A 285 5.32 33.48 -12.12
N ASN A 286 5.49 33.91 -10.87
CA ASN A 286 6.00 35.25 -10.55
C ASN A 286 7.40 35.49 -11.12
N ARG A 287 8.31 34.52 -10.96
CA ARG A 287 9.68 34.59 -11.50
C ARG A 287 9.70 34.57 -13.02
N ASN A 288 8.87 33.72 -13.62
CA ASN A 288 8.75 33.59 -15.07
C ASN A 288 8.22 34.87 -15.71
N ASN A 289 7.14 35.44 -15.17
CA ASN A 289 6.56 36.70 -15.64
C ASN A 289 7.53 37.87 -15.47
N ARG A 290 8.28 37.90 -14.36
CA ARG A 290 9.32 38.91 -14.13
C ARG A 290 10.46 38.76 -15.15
N LEU A 291 10.92 37.54 -15.42
CA LEU A 291 11.95 37.28 -16.42
C LEU A 291 11.48 37.68 -17.83
N ALA A 292 10.25 37.37 -18.21
CA ALA A 292 9.67 37.76 -19.49
C ALA A 292 9.63 39.29 -19.66
N ARG A 293 9.21 40.03 -18.62
CA ARG A 293 9.23 41.50 -18.61
C ARG A 293 10.65 42.07 -18.72
N LEU A 294 11.61 41.50 -17.99
CA LEU A 294 13.02 41.92 -18.06
C LEU A 294 13.63 41.71 -19.45
N LYS A 295 13.28 40.61 -20.12
CA LYS A 295 13.69 40.37 -21.51
C LYS A 295 13.06 41.37 -22.47
N ALA A 296 11.77 41.70 -22.30
CA ALA A 296 11.09 42.68 -23.14
C ALA A 296 11.67 44.10 -23.01
N ILE A 297 12.15 44.46 -21.82
CA ILE A 297 12.80 45.77 -21.55
C ILE A 297 14.29 45.76 -21.95
N LEU A 298 14.83 44.63 -22.43
CA LEU A 298 16.26 44.47 -22.74
C LEU A 298 17.16 44.84 -21.56
N ALA A 299 16.78 44.40 -20.36
CA ALA A 299 17.57 44.65 -19.14
C ALA A 299 18.99 44.05 -19.25
N PRO A 300 19.99 44.61 -18.53
CA PRO A 300 21.36 44.09 -18.55
C PRO A 300 21.44 42.59 -18.22
N GLU A 301 22.38 41.89 -18.87
CA GLU A 301 22.49 40.43 -18.77
C GLU A 301 22.68 39.91 -17.35
N ILE A 302 23.34 40.67 -16.47
CA ILE A 302 23.54 40.28 -15.07
C ILE A 302 22.20 40.10 -14.35
N ILE A 303 21.25 41.01 -14.59
CA ILE A 303 19.91 40.95 -13.99
C ILE A 303 19.14 39.76 -14.56
N ILE A 304 19.22 39.55 -15.88
CA ILE A 304 18.57 38.42 -16.55
C ILE A 304 19.12 37.09 -16.01
N ARG A 305 20.44 36.95 -15.86
CA ARG A 305 21.09 35.73 -15.33
C ARG A 305 20.68 35.46 -13.89
N ASN A 306 20.60 36.50 -13.04
CA ASN A 306 20.12 36.34 -11.68
C ASN A 306 18.65 35.86 -11.66
N GLU A 307 17.77 36.42 -12.50
CA GLU A 307 16.38 35.98 -12.55
C GLU A 307 16.24 34.56 -13.15
N LYS A 308 17.05 34.19 -14.16
CA LYS A 308 17.15 32.80 -14.66
C LYS A 308 17.58 31.83 -13.56
N ARG A 309 18.56 32.21 -12.72
CA ARG A 309 18.99 31.42 -11.55
C ARG A 309 17.86 31.25 -10.53
N MET A 310 17.14 32.33 -10.21
CA MET A 310 16.00 32.29 -9.29
C MET A 310 14.85 31.43 -9.83
N LEU A 311 14.62 31.44 -11.14
CA LEU A 311 13.64 30.57 -11.79
C LEU A 311 14.05 29.10 -11.69
N GLN A 312 15.32 28.77 -11.98
CA GLN A 312 15.87 27.42 -11.80
C GLN A 312 15.68 26.94 -10.35
N GLU A 313 15.97 27.79 -9.36
CA GLU A 313 15.76 27.48 -7.93
C GLU A 313 14.31 27.21 -7.56
N ALA A 314 13.38 27.99 -8.12
CA ALA A 314 11.97 27.82 -7.87
C ALA A 314 11.45 26.48 -8.41
N VAL A 315 11.95 26.06 -9.59
CA VAL A 315 11.60 24.78 -10.20
C VAL A 315 12.26 23.60 -9.48
N ASP A 316 13.53 23.74 -9.08
CA ASP A 316 14.22 22.75 -8.26
C ASP A 316 13.43 22.47 -6.98
N ALA A 317 12.98 23.52 -6.28
CA ALA A 317 12.21 23.40 -5.04
C ALA A 317 10.81 22.80 -5.24
N LEU A 318 10.15 23.03 -6.39
CA LEU A 318 8.87 22.38 -6.71
C LEU A 318 9.04 20.86 -6.84
N MET A 319 10.09 20.44 -7.55
CA MET A 319 10.33 19.02 -7.82
C MET A 319 10.86 18.30 -6.57
N ASP A 320 11.87 18.85 -5.91
CA ASP A 320 12.57 18.23 -4.78
C ASP A 320 13.17 19.31 -3.84
N ASN A 321 12.41 19.65 -2.79
CA ASN A 321 12.77 20.73 -1.87
C ASN A 321 13.83 20.28 -0.86
N GLY A 322 15.05 20.81 -0.97
CA GLY A 322 16.16 20.55 -0.04
C GLY A 322 17.38 19.89 -0.67
N ARG A 323 17.27 19.37 -1.90
CA ARG A 323 18.37 18.68 -2.59
C ARG A 323 19.59 19.55 -2.91
N ARG A 324 19.40 20.87 -3.01
CA ARG A 324 20.46 21.83 -3.31
C ARG A 324 20.99 22.57 -2.08
N GLY A 325 20.36 22.42 -0.92
CA GLY A 325 20.74 23.14 0.30
C GLY A 325 19.54 23.53 1.14
N ARG A 326 19.40 24.82 1.47
CA ARG A 326 18.35 25.29 2.38
C ARG A 326 16.97 25.05 1.77
N THR A 327 16.12 24.38 2.55
CA THR A 327 14.72 24.14 2.19
C THR A 327 13.94 25.45 2.17
N VAL A 328 13.04 25.55 1.19
CA VAL A 328 12.05 26.62 1.19
C VAL A 328 11.05 26.34 2.31
N VAL A 329 10.94 27.29 3.22
CA VAL A 329 10.00 27.25 4.34
C VAL A 329 8.78 28.10 4.07
N GLY A 330 7.62 27.66 4.58
CA GLY A 330 6.39 28.44 4.59
C GLY A 330 6.34 29.43 5.76
N SER A 331 5.20 30.11 5.91
CA SER A 331 4.97 31.10 6.97
C SER A 331 5.15 30.55 8.40
N ASN A 332 4.97 29.24 8.60
CA ASN A 332 5.12 28.58 9.89
C ASN A 332 6.53 28.03 10.13
N ASN A 333 7.55 28.48 9.38
CA ASN A 333 8.93 27.96 9.39
C ASN A 333 9.09 26.45 9.12
N ARG A 334 8.00 25.78 8.74
CA ARG A 334 8.00 24.39 8.29
C ARG A 334 8.46 24.31 6.83
N PRO A 335 9.30 23.33 6.45
CA PRO A 335 9.62 23.10 5.05
C PRO A 335 8.36 22.71 4.26
N LEU A 336 8.16 23.35 3.11
CA LEU A 336 7.06 23.04 2.21
C LEU A 336 7.28 21.66 1.56
N LYS A 337 6.22 20.85 1.44
CA LYS A 337 6.29 19.54 0.78
C LYS A 337 6.34 19.67 -0.75
N SER A 338 7.39 19.11 -1.37
CA SER A 338 7.58 19.07 -2.83
C SER A 338 6.81 17.92 -3.50
N LEU A 339 6.86 17.84 -4.83
CA LEU A 339 6.26 16.73 -5.59
C LEU A 339 6.89 15.38 -5.24
N SER A 340 8.20 15.33 -5.06
CA SER A 340 8.90 14.10 -4.65
C SER A 340 8.46 13.65 -3.26
N ASP A 341 8.34 14.57 -2.30
CA ASP A 341 7.94 14.28 -0.91
C ASP A 341 6.51 13.73 -0.79
N ILE A 342 5.62 14.07 -1.73
CA ILE A 342 4.25 13.56 -1.76
C ILE A 342 4.24 12.08 -2.16
N ILE A 343 5.22 11.66 -2.95
CA ILE A 343 5.32 10.31 -3.50
C ILE A 343 6.09 9.41 -2.54
N GLU A 344 7.22 9.90 -2.02
CA GLU A 344 8.17 9.15 -1.20
C GLU A 344 7.85 9.16 0.32
N GLY A 345 8.52 8.27 1.05
CA GLY A 345 8.44 8.20 2.51
C GLY A 345 7.24 7.41 3.05
N LYS A 346 7.15 7.34 4.39
CA LYS A 346 6.07 6.60 5.09
C LYS A 346 4.71 7.26 4.92
N GLN A 347 4.67 8.59 4.88
CA GLN A 347 3.46 9.38 4.60
C GLN A 347 3.23 9.61 3.09
N GLY A 348 4.08 9.03 2.24
CA GLY A 348 3.98 9.16 0.79
C GLY A 348 2.80 8.37 0.23
N ARG A 349 2.37 8.75 -0.98
CA ARG A 349 1.24 8.16 -1.69
C ARG A 349 1.34 6.64 -1.82
N PHE A 350 2.52 6.10 -2.13
CA PHE A 350 2.70 4.66 -2.35
C PHE A 350 2.45 3.84 -1.09
N ARG A 351 3.06 4.21 0.04
CA ARG A 351 2.94 3.43 1.28
C ARG A 351 1.64 3.73 2.02
N GLN A 352 1.29 5.00 2.18
CA GLN A 352 0.15 5.38 2.98
C GLN A 352 -1.17 5.17 2.24
N ASN A 353 -1.30 5.60 0.99
CA ASN A 353 -2.61 5.69 0.34
C ASN A 353 -2.90 4.52 -0.62
N LEU A 354 -1.88 3.97 -1.28
CA LEU A 354 -2.07 2.85 -2.20
C LEU A 354 -2.14 1.52 -1.45
N LEU A 355 -1.22 1.28 -0.51
CA LEU A 355 -1.22 0.07 0.32
C LEU A 355 -2.10 0.21 1.57
N GLY A 356 -2.02 1.34 2.28
CA GLY A 356 -2.79 1.61 3.50
C GLY A 356 -4.15 2.27 3.25
N LYS A 357 -5.11 1.55 2.67
CA LYS A 357 -6.44 2.14 2.46
C LYS A 357 -7.34 1.98 3.67
N ARG A 358 -8.06 3.06 4.01
CA ARG A 358 -9.25 2.96 4.85
C ARG A 358 -10.35 2.35 3.99
N VAL A 359 -11.02 1.35 4.54
CA VAL A 359 -12.07 0.59 3.85
C VAL A 359 -13.39 0.77 4.58
N ASP A 360 -14.46 0.92 3.80
CA ASP A 360 -15.83 0.89 4.31
C ASP A 360 -16.22 -0.55 4.69
N TYR A 361 -17.41 -0.74 5.26
CA TYR A 361 -17.88 -2.05 5.75
C TYR A 361 -16.91 -2.71 6.73
N SER A 362 -16.36 -1.89 7.63
CA SER A 362 -15.47 -2.33 8.70
C SER A 362 -15.91 -1.79 10.05
N GLY A 363 -15.64 -2.57 11.10
CA GLY A 363 -15.94 -2.23 12.49
C GLY A 363 -14.77 -2.60 13.40
N ARG A 364 -14.75 -2.06 14.61
CA ARG A 364 -13.77 -2.45 15.64
C ARG A 364 -14.46 -2.48 17.00
N SER A 365 -14.20 -3.53 17.78
CA SER A 365 -14.61 -3.58 19.18
C SER A 365 -13.65 -4.44 20.01
N VAL A 366 -13.81 -4.37 21.32
CA VAL A 366 -13.10 -5.19 22.30
C VAL A 366 -13.56 -6.65 22.18
N ILE A 367 -12.63 -7.58 22.34
CA ILE A 367 -12.93 -9.01 22.33
C ILE A 367 -13.15 -9.56 23.73
N VAL A 368 -14.04 -10.54 23.83
CA VAL A 368 -14.31 -11.33 25.04
C VAL A 368 -14.35 -12.81 24.69
N VAL A 369 -14.15 -13.65 25.69
CA VAL A 369 -14.18 -15.10 25.50
C VAL A 369 -15.60 -15.60 25.19
N GLY A 370 -15.71 -16.47 24.18
CA GLY A 370 -16.94 -17.14 23.78
C GLY A 370 -16.79 -18.65 23.81
N PRO A 371 -16.77 -19.30 25.00
CA PRO A 371 -16.46 -20.74 25.11
C PRO A 371 -17.55 -21.65 24.52
N GLY A 372 -18.80 -21.17 24.40
CA GLY A 372 -19.89 -21.93 23.78
C GLY A 372 -19.94 -21.84 22.24
N LEU A 373 -19.03 -21.11 21.61
CA LEU A 373 -18.97 -20.98 20.15
C LEU A 373 -18.30 -22.21 19.53
N LYS A 374 -18.63 -22.51 18.28
CA LYS A 374 -17.83 -23.45 17.47
C LYS A 374 -16.60 -22.76 16.91
N LEU A 375 -15.60 -23.53 16.48
CA LEU A 375 -14.33 -22.99 15.97
C LEU A 375 -14.50 -22.07 14.75
N HIS A 376 -15.49 -22.32 13.88
CA HIS A 376 -15.79 -21.47 12.72
C HIS A 376 -16.68 -20.27 13.07
N GLN A 377 -17.15 -20.11 14.30
CA GLN A 377 -18.14 -19.10 14.66
C GLN A 377 -17.50 -17.95 15.45
N CYS A 378 -18.05 -16.75 15.29
CA CYS A 378 -17.72 -15.60 16.14
C CYS A 378 -19.00 -14.90 16.60
N GLY A 379 -19.01 -14.35 17.81
CA GLY A 379 -20.13 -13.53 18.27
C GLY A 379 -19.98 -12.08 17.81
N LEU A 380 -20.93 -11.59 17.03
CA LEU A 380 -20.97 -10.21 16.55
C LEU A 380 -22.07 -9.40 17.27
N PRO A 381 -21.76 -8.23 17.85
CA PRO A 381 -22.76 -7.34 18.46
C PRO A 381 -23.87 -6.95 17.49
N ARG A 382 -25.12 -6.94 17.96
CA ARG A 382 -26.30 -6.54 17.17
C ARG A 382 -26.17 -5.15 16.53
N GLU A 383 -25.76 -4.14 17.31
CA GLU A 383 -25.57 -2.77 16.82
C GLU A 383 -24.52 -2.71 15.69
N MET A 384 -23.39 -3.41 15.87
CA MET A 384 -22.32 -3.44 14.88
C MET A 384 -22.76 -4.18 13.61
N ALA A 385 -23.42 -5.33 13.76
CA ALA A 385 -23.91 -6.11 12.65
C ALA A 385 -24.93 -5.32 11.81
N LEU A 386 -25.84 -4.59 12.45
CA LEU A 386 -26.84 -3.78 11.76
C LEU A 386 -26.21 -2.69 10.88
N GLU A 387 -25.16 -2.02 11.36
CA GLU A 387 -24.44 -1.01 10.57
C GLU A 387 -23.63 -1.63 9.42
N LEU A 388 -22.92 -2.73 9.67
CA LEU A 388 -22.12 -3.43 8.67
C LEU A 388 -22.99 -4.00 7.53
N PHE A 389 -24.15 -4.56 7.86
CA PHE A 389 -25.05 -5.21 6.91
C PHE A 389 -26.22 -4.31 6.46
N GLN A 390 -26.20 -3.02 6.80
CA GLN A 390 -27.32 -2.11 6.57
C GLN A 390 -27.89 -2.14 5.14
N PRO A 391 -27.08 -2.13 4.06
CA PRO A 391 -27.62 -2.17 2.70
C PRO A 391 -28.33 -3.49 2.38
N PHE A 392 -27.84 -4.61 2.89
CA PHE A 392 -28.43 -5.93 2.70
C PHE A 392 -29.77 -6.06 3.43
N VAL A 393 -29.85 -5.54 4.65
CA VAL A 393 -31.09 -5.46 5.42
C VAL A 393 -32.14 -4.61 4.71
N ILE A 394 -31.75 -3.42 4.21
CA ILE A 394 -32.65 -2.55 3.43
C ILE A 394 -33.17 -3.29 2.20
N HIS A 395 -32.30 -4.00 1.48
CA HIS A 395 -32.71 -4.75 0.29
C HIS A 395 -33.70 -5.86 0.65
N ARG A 396 -33.42 -6.66 1.70
CA ARG A 396 -34.31 -7.74 2.14
C ARG A 396 -35.68 -7.26 2.63
N LEU A 397 -35.73 -6.15 3.38
CA LEU A 397 -36.98 -5.53 3.81
C LEU A 397 -37.87 -5.12 2.62
N ILE A 398 -37.27 -4.66 1.52
CA ILE A 398 -38.00 -4.30 0.30
C ILE A 398 -38.48 -5.55 -0.44
N VAL A 399 -37.61 -6.56 -0.59
CA VAL A 399 -37.94 -7.82 -1.28
C VAL A 399 -39.07 -8.58 -0.58
N GLN A 400 -39.11 -8.56 0.76
CA GLN A 400 -40.19 -9.18 1.54
C GLN A 400 -41.49 -8.36 1.56
N GLY A 401 -41.51 -7.16 0.96
CA GLY A 401 -42.70 -6.30 0.91
C GLY A 401 -43.04 -5.61 2.24
N LEU A 402 -42.16 -5.67 3.24
CA LEU A 402 -42.32 -4.98 4.53
C LEU A 402 -42.20 -3.45 4.35
N VAL A 403 -41.46 -3.02 3.34
CA VAL A 403 -41.21 -1.60 3.05
C VAL A 403 -41.15 -1.31 1.56
N ASN A 404 -41.78 -0.23 1.11
CA ASN A 404 -41.81 0.15 -0.30
C ASN A 404 -40.61 1.03 -0.75
N ASN A 405 -40.01 1.78 0.18
CA ASN A 405 -38.99 2.80 -0.12
C ASN A 405 -37.74 2.67 0.76
N ILE A 406 -36.56 2.94 0.19
CA ILE A 406 -35.27 2.97 0.91
C ILE A 406 -35.32 3.93 2.12
N LYS A 407 -35.96 5.10 1.96
CA LYS A 407 -36.09 6.09 3.05
C LYS A 407 -36.95 5.58 4.20
N ALA A 408 -38.00 4.81 3.90
CA ALA A 408 -38.83 4.20 4.93
C ALA A 408 -38.06 3.08 5.65
N ALA A 409 -37.26 2.29 4.92
CA ALA A 409 -36.45 1.23 5.51
C ALA A 409 -35.40 1.82 6.47
N LYS A 410 -34.72 2.90 6.05
CA LYS A 410 -33.81 3.65 6.94
C LYS A 410 -34.49 4.17 8.20
N LYS A 411 -35.75 4.63 8.11
CA LYS A 411 -36.52 5.07 9.28
C LYS A 411 -36.87 3.91 10.22
N LEU A 412 -37.21 2.72 9.71
CA LEU A 412 -37.47 1.55 10.55
C LEU A 412 -36.19 1.08 11.25
N ILE A 413 -35.06 1.05 10.53
CA ILE A 413 -33.76 0.72 11.11
C ILE A 413 -33.40 1.71 12.23
N GLN A 414 -33.61 3.01 12.03
CA GLN A 414 -33.38 4.02 13.07
C GLN A 414 -34.29 3.88 14.30
N LYS A 415 -35.47 3.28 14.15
CA LYS A 415 -36.40 3.00 15.26
C LYS A 415 -36.08 1.72 16.02
N ASN A 416 -35.15 0.90 15.54
CA ASN A 416 -34.80 -0.41 16.10
C ASN A 416 -36.01 -1.35 16.26
N ASP A 417 -36.90 -1.37 15.26
CA ASP A 417 -38.06 -2.26 15.25
C ASP A 417 -37.65 -3.74 15.29
N ILE A 418 -38.41 -4.57 16.00
CA ILE A 418 -38.07 -5.98 16.28
C ILE A 418 -37.88 -6.79 14.98
N LEU A 419 -38.72 -6.52 13.98
CA LEU A 419 -38.68 -7.16 12.65
C LEU A 419 -37.32 -7.01 11.95
N VAL A 420 -36.57 -5.95 12.24
CA VAL A 420 -35.25 -5.71 11.65
C VAL A 420 -34.25 -6.76 12.15
N TRP A 421 -34.40 -7.24 13.39
CA TRP A 421 -33.50 -8.26 13.95
C TRP A 421 -33.70 -9.62 13.30
N ASP A 422 -34.94 -10.01 13.01
CA ASP A 422 -35.25 -11.28 12.33
C ASP A 422 -34.67 -11.28 10.91
N VAL A 423 -34.84 -10.17 10.19
CA VAL A 423 -34.26 -9.99 8.84
C VAL A 423 -32.73 -9.95 8.89
N LEU A 424 -32.16 -9.32 9.91
CA LEU A 424 -30.70 -9.28 10.07
C LEU A 424 -30.13 -10.69 10.30
N GLU A 425 -30.80 -11.52 11.11
CA GLU A 425 -30.39 -12.91 11.33
C GLU A 425 -30.42 -13.74 10.05
N GLU A 426 -31.46 -13.57 9.21
CA GLU A 426 -31.55 -14.20 7.88
C GLU A 426 -30.41 -13.77 6.95
N VAL A 427 -30.05 -12.48 6.95
CA VAL A 427 -28.97 -11.92 6.10
C VAL A 427 -27.59 -12.42 6.51
N ILE A 428 -27.36 -12.54 7.82
CA ILE A 428 -26.10 -12.96 8.43
C ILE A 428 -25.86 -14.46 8.21
N HIS A 429 -26.94 -15.25 8.18
CA HIS A 429 -26.85 -16.69 8.01
C HIS A 429 -26.12 -17.05 6.71
N GLY A 430 -24.96 -17.71 6.86
CA GLY A 430 -24.14 -18.13 5.74
C GLY A 430 -23.26 -17.04 5.13
N HIS A 431 -23.18 -15.84 5.71
CA HIS A 431 -22.29 -14.77 5.26
C HIS A 431 -21.04 -14.67 6.16
N PRO A 432 -19.83 -15.07 5.70
CA PRO A 432 -18.63 -15.01 6.53
C PRO A 432 -18.20 -13.56 6.80
N VAL A 433 -17.51 -13.34 7.91
CA VAL A 433 -16.84 -12.08 8.26
C VAL A 433 -15.37 -12.34 8.56
N LEU A 434 -14.51 -11.36 8.27
CA LEU A 434 -13.09 -11.45 8.55
C LEU A 434 -12.76 -10.74 9.86
N LEU A 435 -12.10 -11.43 10.78
CA LEU A 435 -11.55 -10.84 11.99
C LEU A 435 -10.05 -10.62 11.81
N ASN A 436 -9.56 -9.46 12.23
CA ASN A 436 -8.16 -9.08 12.17
C ASN A 436 -7.72 -8.42 13.47
N ARG A 437 -6.55 -8.80 13.98
CA ARG A 437 -5.88 -8.11 15.10
C ARG A 437 -4.61 -7.41 14.61
N ALA A 438 -4.45 -6.15 15.01
CA ALA A 438 -3.21 -5.41 14.78
C ALA A 438 -2.27 -5.61 15.99
N PRO A 439 -0.96 -5.85 15.78
CA PRO A 439 -0.26 -5.96 14.50
C PRO A 439 -0.43 -7.35 13.82
N THR A 440 -0.64 -7.36 12.51
CA THR A 440 -0.73 -8.60 11.72
C THR A 440 0.67 -9.04 11.27
N LEU A 441 1.23 -10.06 11.93
CA LEU A 441 2.59 -10.55 11.64
C LEU A 441 2.63 -11.64 10.56
N HIS A 442 1.57 -12.43 10.46
CA HIS A 442 1.45 -13.56 9.53
C HIS A 442 0.00 -13.75 9.09
N ARG A 443 -0.22 -14.59 8.06
CA ARG A 443 -1.56 -14.77 7.46
C ARG A 443 -2.66 -15.15 8.47
N LEU A 444 -2.33 -15.93 9.50
CA LEU A 444 -3.30 -16.38 10.51
C LEU A 444 -3.81 -15.26 11.44
N GLY A 445 -3.22 -14.06 11.37
CA GLY A 445 -3.75 -12.88 12.05
C GLY A 445 -5.00 -12.32 11.38
N ILE A 446 -5.42 -12.90 10.25
CA ILE A 446 -6.70 -12.66 9.59
C ILE A 446 -7.37 -14.02 9.36
N GLN A 447 -8.57 -14.22 9.88
CA GLN A 447 -9.35 -15.43 9.64
C GLN A 447 -10.82 -15.10 9.41
N ALA A 448 -11.51 -15.97 8.69
CA ALA A 448 -12.94 -15.89 8.47
C ALA A 448 -13.71 -16.69 9.52
N PHE A 449 -14.84 -16.13 9.93
CA PHE A 449 -15.79 -16.74 10.85
C PHE A 449 -17.21 -16.52 10.38
N GLU A 450 -18.12 -17.40 10.78
CA GLU A 450 -19.55 -17.21 10.64
C GLU A 450 -20.08 -16.41 11.85
N PRO A 451 -20.67 -15.23 11.62
CA PRO A 451 -21.17 -14.37 12.68
C PRO A 451 -22.44 -14.93 13.31
N ILE A 452 -22.48 -14.94 14.64
CA ILE A 452 -23.68 -15.17 15.45
C ILE A 452 -24.02 -13.88 16.18
N LEU A 453 -25.28 -13.48 16.14
CA LEU A 453 -25.74 -12.29 16.86
C LEU A 453 -25.64 -12.48 18.37
N VAL A 454 -24.91 -11.59 19.04
CA VAL A 454 -24.80 -11.58 20.50
C VAL A 454 -25.30 -10.27 21.09
N ASN A 455 -25.84 -10.37 22.31
CA ASN A 455 -26.17 -9.20 23.11
C ASN A 455 -24.90 -8.57 23.69
N GLY A 456 -24.89 -7.24 23.81
CA GLY A 456 -23.73 -6.46 24.24
C GLY A 456 -22.99 -5.81 23.09
N ARG A 457 -21.81 -5.23 23.38
CA ARG A 457 -20.99 -4.47 22.42
C ARG A 457 -19.64 -5.12 22.10
N ALA A 458 -19.29 -6.20 22.78
CA ALA A 458 -18.01 -6.90 22.59
C ALA A 458 -18.14 -8.07 21.61
N ILE A 459 -17.08 -8.33 20.86
CA ILE A 459 -16.99 -9.46 19.94
C ILE A 459 -16.63 -10.70 20.76
N LYS A 460 -17.37 -11.81 20.58
CA LYS A 460 -17.02 -13.07 21.24
C LYS A 460 -16.12 -13.90 20.34
N LEU A 461 -14.97 -14.31 20.83
CA LEU A 461 -14.00 -15.11 20.10
C LEU A 461 -13.81 -16.49 20.74
N HIS A 462 -13.58 -17.51 19.91
CA HIS A 462 -13.25 -18.84 20.38
C HIS A 462 -11.83 -18.87 21.00
N PRO A 463 -11.63 -19.46 22.20
CA PRO A 463 -10.33 -19.40 22.89
C PRO A 463 -9.19 -20.09 22.11
N LEU A 464 -9.47 -21.17 21.37
CA LEU A 464 -8.44 -21.88 20.60
C LEU A 464 -7.85 -21.10 19.41
N VAL A 465 -8.49 -20.01 18.97
CA VAL A 465 -7.91 -19.17 17.88
C VAL A 465 -7.07 -18.03 18.43
N CYS A 466 -7.11 -17.76 19.74
CA CYS A 466 -6.33 -16.69 20.38
C CYS A 466 -4.81 -16.79 20.12
N PRO A 467 -4.18 -17.98 20.16
CA PRO A 467 -2.76 -18.11 19.82
C PRO A 467 -2.43 -17.65 18.39
N ALA A 468 -3.34 -17.90 17.43
CA ALA A 468 -3.16 -17.46 16.06
C ALA A 468 -3.24 -15.93 15.92
N PHE A 469 -4.10 -15.26 16.68
CA PHE A 469 -4.14 -13.79 16.70
C PHE A 469 -3.10 -13.17 17.65
N ASN A 470 -2.41 -13.99 18.44
CA ASN A 470 -1.62 -13.58 19.59
C ASN A 470 -2.40 -12.67 20.55
N ALA A 471 -3.69 -12.96 20.73
CA ALA A 471 -4.66 -12.12 21.42
C ALA A 471 -4.94 -12.62 22.84
N ASP A 472 -5.22 -11.70 23.74
CA ASP A 472 -5.73 -11.96 25.08
C ASP A 472 -7.04 -11.18 25.31
N PHE A 473 -7.59 -11.27 26.52
CA PHE A 473 -8.90 -10.68 26.85
C PHE A 473 -8.78 -9.54 27.89
N ASP A 474 -7.67 -8.80 27.87
CA ASP A 474 -7.38 -7.72 28.83
C ASP A 474 -7.88 -6.32 28.40
N GLY A 475 -8.49 -6.24 27.21
CA GLY A 475 -8.86 -4.97 26.56
C GLY A 475 -8.49 -4.91 25.08
N ASP A 476 -7.81 -5.93 24.58
CA ASP A 476 -7.53 -6.17 23.17
C ASP A 476 -8.74 -5.93 22.26
N GLN A 477 -8.47 -5.35 21.08
CA GLN A 477 -9.49 -4.98 20.09
C GLN A 477 -9.23 -5.68 18.76
N MET A 478 -10.30 -6.13 18.12
CA MET A 478 -10.26 -6.70 16.79
C MET A 478 -11.08 -5.88 15.80
N ALA A 479 -10.59 -5.80 14.57
CA ALA A 479 -11.31 -5.25 13.44
C ALA A 479 -12.12 -6.36 12.75
N VAL A 480 -13.31 -6.01 12.29
CA VAL A 480 -14.22 -6.85 11.52
C VAL A 480 -14.32 -6.26 10.11
N HIS A 481 -14.26 -7.10 9.08
CA HIS A 481 -14.49 -6.71 7.69
C HIS A 481 -15.51 -7.64 7.03
N VAL A 482 -16.39 -7.10 6.19
CA VAL A 482 -17.42 -7.86 5.50
C VAL A 482 -17.06 -8.04 4.02
N PRO A 483 -16.88 -9.29 3.52
CA PRO A 483 -16.66 -9.56 2.09
C PRO A 483 -17.96 -9.36 1.29
N LEU A 484 -17.94 -8.43 0.32
CA LEU A 484 -19.17 -8.05 -0.40
C LEU A 484 -19.42 -8.88 -1.67
N SER A 485 -18.37 -9.23 -2.43
CA SER A 485 -18.53 -10.00 -3.66
C SER A 485 -18.64 -11.49 -3.37
N LEU A 486 -19.33 -12.24 -4.24
CA LEU A 486 -19.52 -13.68 -4.08
C LEU A 486 -18.18 -14.42 -4.12
N GLU A 487 -17.23 -13.97 -4.95
CA GLU A 487 -15.89 -14.52 -5.04
C GLU A 487 -15.12 -14.34 -3.72
N ALA A 488 -15.22 -13.15 -3.11
CA ALA A 488 -14.57 -12.88 -1.82
C ALA A 488 -15.22 -13.66 -0.67
N GLN A 489 -16.55 -13.85 -0.70
CA GLN A 489 -17.24 -14.69 0.27
C GLN A 489 -16.83 -16.17 0.13
N ALA A 490 -16.72 -16.67 -1.10
CA ALA A 490 -16.26 -18.02 -1.38
C ALA A 490 -14.80 -18.22 -0.94
N GLU A 491 -13.91 -17.27 -1.25
CA GLU A 491 -12.52 -17.29 -0.80
C GLU A 491 -12.43 -17.32 0.73
N ALA A 492 -13.19 -16.46 1.41
CA ALA A 492 -13.23 -16.41 2.87
C ALA A 492 -13.68 -17.76 3.47
N ARG A 493 -14.71 -18.38 2.90
CA ARG A 493 -15.24 -19.66 3.38
C ARG A 493 -14.30 -20.84 3.09
N LEU A 494 -13.72 -20.91 1.89
CA LEU A 494 -12.90 -22.05 1.46
C LEU A 494 -11.47 -21.99 2.00
N LEU A 495 -10.85 -20.81 2.05
CA LEU A 495 -9.43 -20.66 2.37
C LEU A 495 -9.17 -20.04 3.75
N MET A 496 -10.01 -19.10 4.18
CA MET A 496 -9.73 -18.29 5.37
C MET A 496 -10.47 -18.75 6.64
N LEU A 497 -11.42 -19.68 6.52
CA LEU A 497 -12.18 -20.16 7.67
C LEU A 497 -11.26 -20.75 8.75
N ALA A 498 -11.51 -20.42 10.02
CA ALA A 498 -10.63 -20.82 11.12
C ALA A 498 -10.32 -22.34 11.20
N PRO A 499 -11.27 -23.28 10.97
CA PRO A 499 -10.97 -24.71 11.02
C PRO A 499 -10.00 -25.21 9.94
N HIS A 500 -9.97 -24.57 8.77
CA HIS A 500 -9.05 -24.94 7.69
C HIS A 500 -7.60 -24.52 8.01
N ASN A 501 -7.43 -23.58 8.94
CA ASN A 501 -6.16 -22.97 9.30
C ASN A 501 -5.58 -23.55 10.60
N PHE A 502 -5.58 -24.88 10.72
CA PHE A 502 -5.14 -25.57 11.93
C PHE A 502 -3.61 -25.66 12.09
N LEU A 503 -2.86 -25.66 10.98
CA LEU A 503 -1.39 -25.76 10.96
C LEU A 503 -0.70 -24.41 10.81
N SER A 504 0.44 -24.29 11.48
CA SER A 504 1.42 -23.24 11.23
C SER A 504 2.00 -23.37 9.82
N PRO A 505 1.93 -22.32 8.98
CA PRO A 505 2.57 -22.31 7.67
C PRO A 505 4.10 -22.42 7.74
N ALA A 506 4.70 -22.05 8.87
CA ALA A 506 6.15 -22.01 9.03
C ALA A 506 6.74 -23.37 9.46
N THR A 507 6.05 -24.08 10.35
CA THR A 507 6.59 -25.30 10.99
C THR A 507 5.79 -26.56 10.71
N GLY A 508 4.55 -26.45 10.25
CA GLY A 508 3.64 -27.59 10.11
C GLY A 508 3.09 -28.13 11.43
N TYR A 509 3.39 -27.49 12.58
CA TYR A 509 2.79 -27.85 13.87
C TYR A 509 1.37 -27.27 14.02
N PRO A 510 0.47 -27.93 14.76
CA PRO A 510 -0.86 -27.41 15.03
C PRO A 510 -0.79 -26.16 15.91
N ILE A 511 -1.52 -25.11 15.53
CA ILE A 511 -1.63 -23.85 16.29
C ILE A 511 -2.86 -23.86 17.20
N ILE A 512 -3.92 -24.54 16.78
CA ILE A 512 -5.21 -24.61 17.49
C ILE A 512 -5.11 -25.69 18.58
N MET A 513 -4.16 -25.51 19.51
CA MET A 513 -3.98 -26.40 20.65
C MET A 513 -4.67 -25.84 21.90
N PRO A 514 -5.16 -26.71 22.80
CA PRO A 514 -5.64 -26.29 24.10
C PRO A 514 -4.59 -25.49 24.86
N SER A 515 -4.99 -24.38 25.48
CA SER A 515 -4.12 -23.50 26.25
C SER A 515 -4.53 -23.45 27.72
N GLN A 516 -3.55 -23.26 28.61
CA GLN A 516 -3.73 -22.93 30.04
C GLN A 516 -4.76 -23.84 30.73
N ASP A 517 -5.95 -23.33 31.03
CA ASP A 517 -7.03 -24.00 31.77
C ASP A 517 -7.44 -25.33 31.14
N MET A 518 -7.49 -25.42 29.80
CA MET A 518 -7.85 -26.66 29.12
C MET A 518 -6.78 -27.74 29.33
N VAL A 519 -5.50 -27.34 29.31
CA VAL A 519 -4.38 -28.25 29.57
C VAL A 519 -4.39 -28.69 31.03
N LEU A 520 -4.62 -27.77 31.96
CA LEU A 520 -4.73 -28.08 33.39
C LEU A 520 -5.88 -29.04 33.68
N GLY A 521 -7.06 -28.83 33.05
CA GLY A 521 -8.20 -29.73 33.17
C GLY A 521 -7.92 -31.13 32.63
N CYS A 522 -7.31 -31.23 31.45
CA CYS A 522 -6.91 -32.52 30.87
C CYS A 522 -5.84 -33.22 31.72
N TYR A 523 -4.86 -32.47 32.21
CA TYR A 523 -3.83 -32.98 33.11
C TYR A 523 -4.46 -33.51 34.40
N TYR A 524 -5.34 -32.72 35.03
CA TYR A 524 -6.06 -33.12 36.22
C TYR A 524 -6.89 -34.38 35.98
N LEU A 525 -7.62 -34.49 34.88
CA LEU A 525 -8.38 -35.70 34.54
C LEU A 525 -7.49 -36.94 34.37
N THR A 526 -6.27 -36.78 33.86
CA THR A 526 -5.42 -37.92 33.46
C THR A 526 -4.37 -38.33 34.50
N THR A 527 -4.14 -37.50 35.53
CA THR A 527 -3.23 -37.81 36.65
C THR A 527 -3.74 -38.97 37.51
N SER A 528 -2.80 -39.75 38.04
CA SER A 528 -3.02 -40.82 39.00
C SER A 528 -2.54 -40.41 40.38
N ASN A 529 -3.35 -40.62 41.41
CA ASN A 529 -2.95 -40.38 42.78
C ASN A 529 -2.73 -41.73 43.50
N PRO A 530 -1.48 -42.13 43.78
CA PRO A 530 -1.18 -43.39 44.45
C PRO A 530 -1.59 -43.41 45.93
N SER A 531 -1.91 -42.26 46.52
CA SER A 531 -2.34 -42.13 47.93
C SER A 531 -3.87 -42.29 48.14
N THR A 532 -4.67 -42.30 47.06
CA THR A 532 -6.11 -42.55 47.15
C THR A 532 -6.39 -44.04 47.42
N TYR A 533 -7.15 -44.31 48.48
CA TYR A 533 -7.51 -45.67 48.91
C TYR A 533 -8.89 -46.12 48.43
N GLU A 534 -9.80 -45.19 48.13
CA GLU A 534 -11.15 -45.48 47.65
C GLU A 534 -11.11 -46.13 46.27
N GLY A 535 -11.64 -47.36 46.15
CA GLY A 535 -11.77 -48.05 44.88
C GLY A 535 -10.49 -48.66 44.30
N ARG A 536 -9.39 -48.76 45.08
CA ARG A 536 -8.10 -49.27 44.59
C ARG A 536 -8.19 -50.74 44.21
N GLY A 537 -7.88 -51.04 42.93
CA GLY A 537 -7.76 -52.41 42.44
C GLY A 537 -9.09 -53.12 42.11
N HIS A 538 -10.20 -52.39 42.05
CA HIS A 538 -11.47 -52.95 41.57
C HIS A 538 -11.38 -53.37 40.10
N PHE A 539 -12.07 -54.47 39.78
CA PHE A 539 -12.22 -54.98 38.41
C PHE A 539 -13.61 -54.62 37.88
N PHE A 540 -13.65 -54.01 36.70
CA PHE A 540 -14.88 -53.65 36.00
C PHE A 540 -14.98 -54.41 34.68
N THR A 541 -16.21 -54.78 34.34
CA THR A 541 -16.54 -55.54 33.13
C THR A 541 -16.63 -54.67 31.89
N SER A 542 -17.00 -53.40 32.02
CA SER A 542 -17.04 -52.43 30.93
C SER A 542 -16.58 -51.04 31.37
N LEU A 543 -16.25 -50.19 30.39
CA LEU A 543 -15.96 -48.77 30.63
C LEU A 543 -17.16 -48.02 31.21
N GLN A 544 -18.39 -48.43 30.86
CA GLN A 544 -19.62 -47.81 31.35
C GLN A 544 -19.84 -48.13 32.83
N ASP A 545 -19.56 -49.36 33.27
CA ASP A 545 -19.68 -49.75 34.69
C ASP A 545 -18.72 -48.95 35.57
N ALA A 546 -17.51 -48.69 35.08
CA ALA A 546 -16.54 -47.83 35.77
C ALA A 546 -17.04 -46.38 35.89
N ILE A 547 -17.69 -45.84 34.86
CA ILE A 547 -18.29 -44.49 34.91
C ILE A 547 -19.48 -44.47 35.88
N MET A 548 -20.36 -45.47 35.86
CA MET A 548 -21.47 -45.57 36.81
C MET A 548 -20.99 -45.66 38.27
N ALA A 549 -19.93 -46.43 38.52
CA ALA A 549 -19.31 -46.52 39.83
C ALA A 549 -18.73 -45.17 40.29
N TYR A 550 -18.13 -44.41 39.36
CA TYR A 550 -17.67 -43.04 39.63
C TYR A 550 -18.84 -42.09 39.92
N ASP A 551 -19.90 -42.10 39.11
CA ASP A 551 -21.09 -41.26 39.30
C ASP A 551 -21.83 -41.57 40.61
N SER A 552 -21.74 -42.81 41.09
CA SER A 552 -22.25 -43.25 42.39
C SER A 552 -21.32 -42.98 43.58
N ASN A 553 -20.19 -42.29 43.38
CA ASN A 553 -19.17 -41.96 44.37
C ASN A 553 -18.50 -43.18 45.05
N GLN A 554 -18.46 -44.34 44.38
CA GLN A 554 -17.80 -45.54 44.92
C GLN A 554 -16.30 -45.60 44.63
N ILE A 555 -15.85 -44.86 43.61
CA ILE A 555 -14.44 -44.77 43.20
C ILE A 555 -14.05 -43.32 42.99
N ALA A 556 -12.83 -42.96 43.39
CA ALA A 556 -12.29 -41.62 43.18
C ALA A 556 -11.77 -41.43 41.74
N LEU A 557 -11.77 -40.19 41.24
CA LEU A 557 -11.35 -39.84 39.86
C LEU A 557 -9.95 -40.35 39.48
N HIS A 558 -9.00 -40.31 40.44
CA HIS A 558 -7.60 -40.70 40.26
C HIS A 558 -7.27 -42.10 40.81
N SER A 559 -8.28 -42.88 41.20
CA SER A 559 -8.11 -44.25 41.68
C SER A 559 -7.64 -45.17 40.55
N SER A 560 -6.71 -46.08 40.85
CA SER A 560 -6.26 -47.10 39.89
C SER A 560 -7.24 -48.26 39.87
N ILE A 561 -7.87 -48.50 38.71
CA ILE A 561 -8.85 -49.54 38.48
C ILE A 561 -8.44 -50.45 37.31
N TRP A 562 -8.92 -51.68 37.32
CA TRP A 562 -8.77 -52.63 36.21
C TRP A 562 -10.06 -52.70 35.42
N VAL A 563 -10.01 -52.42 34.12
CA VAL A 563 -11.20 -52.47 33.28
C VAL A 563 -10.95 -53.42 32.12
N ARG A 564 -11.92 -54.28 31.83
CA ARG A 564 -11.90 -55.12 30.64
C ARG A 564 -12.05 -54.22 29.40
N PHE A 565 -11.13 -54.36 28.44
CA PHE A 565 -11.11 -53.58 27.22
C PHE A 565 -10.88 -54.50 26.02
N ASP A 566 -11.89 -54.59 25.15
CA ASP A 566 -11.88 -55.47 23.98
C ASP A 566 -11.45 -54.72 22.69
N GLY A 567 -10.97 -53.47 22.79
CA GLY A 567 -10.54 -52.63 21.65
C GLY A 567 -9.06 -52.75 21.29
N LEU A 568 -8.68 -52.23 20.12
CA LEU A 568 -7.29 -52.13 19.69
C LEU A 568 -6.54 -51.09 20.53
N LEU A 569 -5.40 -51.48 21.11
CA LEU A 569 -4.45 -50.56 21.75
C LEU A 569 -3.42 -50.06 20.74
N ASP A 570 -2.84 -48.89 20.99
CA ASP A 570 -1.78 -48.34 20.15
C ASP A 570 -0.55 -49.26 20.17
N PRO A 571 -0.02 -49.69 19.01
CA PRO A 571 1.05 -50.68 18.92
C PRO A 571 2.34 -50.22 19.62
N SER A 572 2.64 -48.92 19.62
CA SER A 572 3.81 -48.36 20.34
C SER A 572 3.70 -48.47 21.86
N SER A 573 2.49 -48.58 22.42
CA SER A 573 2.29 -48.79 23.85
C SER A 573 2.46 -50.26 24.27
N VAL A 574 2.44 -51.18 23.31
CA VAL A 574 2.50 -52.64 23.52
C VAL A 574 3.94 -53.16 23.47
N GLU A 575 4.84 -52.49 22.74
CA GLU A 575 6.23 -52.91 22.56
C GLU A 575 7.12 -52.67 23.80
N ASP A 576 6.75 -51.72 24.66
CA ASP A 576 7.53 -51.31 25.84
C ASP A 576 7.11 -52.01 27.16
N GLU A 577 6.16 -52.96 27.13
CA GLU A 577 5.63 -53.59 28.35
C GLU A 577 6.52 -54.73 28.88
N ILE A 578 7.07 -54.56 30.09
CA ILE A 578 7.84 -55.60 30.78
C ILE A 578 6.88 -56.67 31.34
N VAL A 579 7.18 -57.94 31.04
CA VAL A 579 6.45 -59.09 31.60
C VAL A 579 6.81 -59.26 33.07
N VAL A 580 5.82 -59.16 33.95
CA VAL A 580 5.99 -59.26 35.41
C VAL A 580 5.85 -60.71 35.88
N SER A 581 4.87 -61.45 35.33
CA SER A 581 4.69 -62.87 35.62
C SER A 581 3.82 -63.56 34.56
N GLU A 582 4.03 -64.87 34.39
CA GLU A 582 3.23 -65.73 33.51
C GLU A 582 2.68 -66.91 34.32
N ASN A 583 1.37 -67.12 34.28
CA ASN A 583 0.70 -68.26 34.91
C ASN A 583 0.02 -69.13 33.86
N LEU A 584 0.12 -70.45 34.02
CA LEU A 584 -0.54 -71.45 33.19
C LEU A 584 -1.62 -72.14 34.03
N ASP A 585 -2.87 -72.10 33.56
CA ASP A 585 -4.00 -72.80 34.19
C ASP A 585 -3.98 -74.31 33.86
N GLU A 586 -4.71 -75.13 34.63
CA GLU A 586 -4.87 -76.59 34.41
C GLU A 586 -5.42 -76.96 33.02
N ASN A 587 -6.09 -76.01 32.34
CA ASN A 587 -6.60 -76.14 30.97
C ASN A 587 -5.64 -75.62 29.88
N ALA A 588 -4.34 -75.43 30.20
CA ALA A 588 -3.31 -74.91 29.29
C ALA A 588 -3.55 -73.49 28.75
N ASN A 589 -4.39 -72.69 29.40
CA ASN A 589 -4.58 -71.27 29.09
C ASN A 589 -3.46 -70.44 29.74
N LYS A 590 -2.88 -69.51 28.97
CA LYS A 590 -1.75 -68.68 29.41
C LYS A 590 -2.25 -67.30 29.84
N THR A 591 -2.07 -66.94 31.12
CA THR A 591 -2.33 -65.59 31.62
C THR A 591 -1.01 -64.86 31.81
N VAL A 592 -0.83 -63.74 31.11
CA VAL A 592 0.37 -62.90 31.17
C VAL A 592 0.03 -61.60 31.89
N TYR A 593 0.80 -61.29 32.93
CA TYR A 593 0.71 -60.06 33.69
C TYR A 593 1.81 -59.10 33.25
N TYR A 594 1.40 -57.96 32.71
CA TYR A 594 2.22 -56.78 32.48
C TYR A 594 1.93 -55.73 33.56
N GLU A 595 2.75 -54.69 33.66
CA GLU A 595 2.61 -53.66 34.70
C GLU A 595 1.24 -52.94 34.66
N ASN A 596 0.72 -52.68 33.46
CA ASN A 596 -0.55 -51.98 33.24
C ASN A 596 -1.57 -52.80 32.43
N ARG A 597 -1.31 -54.09 32.17
CA ARG A 597 -2.16 -54.93 31.32
C ARG A 597 -2.16 -56.38 31.82
N ILE A 598 -3.31 -57.04 31.76
CA ILE A 598 -3.44 -58.48 32.02
C ILE A 598 -4.11 -59.10 30.81
N VAL A 599 -3.47 -60.10 30.21
CA VAL A 599 -3.97 -60.76 29.00
C VAL A 599 -4.11 -62.25 29.25
N LYS A 600 -5.28 -62.80 28.89
CA LYS A 600 -5.51 -64.24 28.89
C LYS A 600 -5.57 -64.76 27.45
N PHE A 601 -4.73 -65.75 27.16
CA PHE A 601 -4.67 -66.46 25.89
C PHE A 601 -5.28 -67.86 26.00
N ASP A 602 -5.97 -68.28 24.96
CA ASP A 602 -6.40 -69.67 24.74
C ASP A 602 -5.22 -70.58 24.38
N TYR A 603 -5.41 -71.90 24.46
CA TYR A 603 -4.45 -72.92 23.99
C TYR A 603 -3.98 -72.70 22.54
N ASN A 604 -4.83 -72.13 21.68
CA ASN A 604 -4.52 -71.81 20.28
C ASN A 604 -3.83 -70.45 20.08
N GLY A 605 -3.52 -69.71 21.16
CA GLY A 605 -2.90 -68.39 21.12
C GLY A 605 -3.85 -67.22 20.84
N ASN A 606 -5.16 -67.44 20.85
CA ASN A 606 -6.16 -66.39 20.66
C ASN A 606 -6.42 -65.59 21.95
N TYR A 607 -6.71 -64.29 21.81
CA TYR A 607 -7.08 -63.42 22.93
C TYR A 607 -8.46 -63.79 23.49
N LEU A 608 -8.52 -64.21 24.76
CA LEU A 608 -9.78 -64.46 25.47
C LEU A 608 -10.31 -63.20 26.14
N VAL A 609 -9.49 -62.58 27.00
CA VAL A 609 -9.86 -61.40 27.78
C VAL A 609 -8.63 -60.53 28.00
N GLN A 610 -8.82 -59.22 27.93
CA GLN A 610 -7.81 -58.24 28.21
C GLN A 610 -8.32 -57.23 29.25
N TYR A 611 -7.55 -57.06 30.33
CA TYR A 611 -7.75 -56.00 31.31
C TYR A 611 -6.64 -54.96 31.16
N VAL A 612 -7.02 -53.69 31.27
CA VAL A 612 -6.10 -52.56 31.26
C VAL A 612 -6.24 -51.81 32.57
N ARG A 613 -5.09 -51.44 33.14
CA ARG A 613 -5.03 -50.61 34.34
C ARG A 613 -5.17 -49.14 33.94
N THR A 614 -6.21 -48.49 34.44
CA THR A 614 -6.51 -47.10 34.09
C THR A 614 -7.14 -46.35 35.28
N THR A 615 -7.51 -45.09 35.08
CA THR A 615 -8.25 -44.27 36.04
C THR A 615 -9.61 -43.87 35.45
N PRO A 616 -10.65 -43.63 36.27
CA PRO A 616 -11.92 -43.10 35.81
C PRO A 616 -11.76 -41.83 34.96
N GLY A 617 -10.86 -40.92 35.33
CA GLY A 617 -10.63 -39.69 34.58
C GLY A 617 -10.04 -39.91 33.17
N ARG A 618 -9.16 -40.91 32.98
CA ARG A 618 -8.67 -41.31 31.64
C ARG A 618 -9.79 -41.92 30.80
N ILE A 619 -10.69 -42.69 31.41
CA ILE A 619 -11.86 -43.25 30.72
C ILE A 619 -12.77 -42.12 30.24
N LEU A 620 -13.07 -41.13 31.10
CA LEU A 620 -13.88 -39.97 30.73
C LEU A 620 -13.25 -39.17 29.58
N PHE A 621 -11.95 -38.92 29.64
CA PHE A 621 -11.22 -38.21 28.58
C PHE A 621 -11.26 -38.97 27.25
N ASN A 622 -10.97 -40.28 27.25
CA ASN A 622 -11.01 -41.09 26.03
C ASN A 622 -12.44 -41.23 25.48
N ASN A 623 -13.44 -41.34 26.34
CA ASN A 623 -14.84 -41.36 25.93
C ASN A 623 -15.25 -40.03 25.27
N ALA A 624 -14.78 -38.88 25.80
CA ALA A 624 -15.00 -37.59 25.17
C ALA A 624 -14.38 -37.51 23.76
N ILE A 625 -13.14 -37.98 23.59
CA ILE A 625 -12.47 -38.07 22.28
C ILE A 625 -13.25 -38.99 21.34
N TYR A 626 -13.57 -40.20 21.77
CA TYR A 626 -14.29 -41.19 20.97
C TYR A 626 -15.65 -40.67 20.48
N ASN A 627 -16.42 -40.04 21.37
CA ASN A 627 -17.70 -39.43 21.03
C ASN A 627 -17.55 -38.28 20.02
N SER A 628 -16.47 -37.49 20.11
CA SER A 628 -16.19 -36.44 19.14
C SER A 628 -15.80 -36.97 17.76
N LEU A 629 -15.08 -38.09 17.69
CA LEU A 629 -14.70 -38.74 16.43
C LEU A 629 -15.91 -39.39 15.75
N ILE A 630 -16.79 -40.06 16.51
CA ILE A 630 -18.00 -40.68 15.96
C ILE A 630 -18.98 -39.63 15.43
N LYS A 631 -19.19 -38.53 16.15
CA LYS A 631 -20.09 -37.45 15.71
C LYS A 631 -19.61 -36.75 14.44
N CYS A 632 -18.34 -36.89 14.05
CA CYS A 632 -17.84 -36.38 12.77
C CYS A 632 -18.13 -37.32 11.57
N ASN A 633 -18.49 -38.60 11.81
CA ASN A 633 -18.80 -39.58 10.77
C ASN A 633 -20.31 -39.72 10.47
N LYS A 634 -21.16 -38.97 11.17
CA LYS A 634 -22.59 -38.79 10.86
C LYS A 634 -22.82 -37.35 10.45
#